data_AF-A0A2G1YEP6-F1
#
_entry.id   AF-A0A2G1YEP6-F1
#
_cell.length_a   1.000
_cell.length_b   1.000
_cell.length_c   1.000
_cell.angle_alpha   90.00
_cell.angle_beta   90.00
_cell.angle_gamma   90.00
#
_symmetry.space_group_name_H-M   'P 1'
#
loop_
_entity.id
_entity.type
_entity.pdbx_description
1 polymer ?
#
loop_
_entity_poly.entity_id
_entity_poly.type
_entity_poly.pdbx_seq_one_letter_code
_entity_poly.pdbx_strand_id
1 'polypeptide(L)'
;YLAAWRGAFAATFPPPPPGLDEEDMLPNGSVAAFSSLPEVVRARLERISVAWLERSAEHLPATAKDSGRWAWELGRRVAYGLIRVEAAQRPFDAAVAALAQAEADAGRPDPSEDIARSFAAGERKGFDPAPLLLDMRCAGFQRTDLGNAERWHARYGRDYLYTTAKGWLGWDGRRYRVLTQEKDVTPAEVLASVFATVRAIQDEARFVRETGQPEDNFTSEEQLALMAATDGQPGAMDKRVMGGRKPELLSQKLAAWGRASESSGRMGCIAGLAKRWVTVEITDFDTNAMILNCPNGTLHFLKRGDPGNEDGPSRVELRPHDRADLLTKITACDYEPDAPAPEFQKLVRWAQPKPARRRYLRQWAGYNLTGEMGEQIFHIWWGPTAANGKSTVGNFLRECVGDYGDITNVETFLDDGQKKRGDQATPDIVRLPGVRFLTSGEPGPGSKFNEPLINSVTGGDPMLARDNFRSFFRFSPTFKWTVWCNKKPDIPQGTEGIWRRVKVLLWESHLQPHEKDRDLPNRLKREYAGGLAWMVRGLIDWMEHGFVEPEDVRVQSEAYRDDSDPLASFLRMCTVEEDGARVQSSHLYELFCAWAKAAGEAEWKQKGFSRAMKDRGFDNKQSNGMQWLGLRMIRAVDDFVDAHGKVITIKIDDAPVGTGPPGDVGGGDDGDRHGRDQGEDDYVPPFSG
;
A
#
# COMPACT_ATOMS: atom_id res chain seq x y z
N TYR A 1 10.79 29.47 -10.07
CA TYR A 1 11.87 29.12 -9.12
C TYR A 1 11.88 27.63 -8.80
N LEU A 2 10.89 27.05 -8.11
CA LEU A 2 10.84 25.60 -7.79
C LEU A 2 10.96 24.67 -9.01
N ALA A 3 10.29 24.98 -10.13
CA ALA A 3 10.42 24.22 -11.37
C ALA A 3 11.81 24.38 -12.03
N ALA A 4 12.43 25.56 -11.95
CA ALA A 4 13.78 25.81 -12.44
C ALA A 4 14.87 25.20 -11.53
N TRP A 5 14.61 25.15 -10.22
CA TRP A 5 15.44 24.47 -9.22
C TRP A 5 15.35 22.95 -9.43
N ARG A 6 14.14 22.39 -9.55
CA ARG A 6 13.92 20.98 -9.94
C ARG A 6 14.54 20.67 -11.30
N GLY A 7 14.43 21.57 -12.28
CA GLY A 7 15.03 21.45 -13.61
C GLY A 7 16.57 21.49 -13.60
N ALA A 8 17.19 22.27 -12.72
CA ALA A 8 18.65 22.28 -12.52
C ALA A 8 19.15 21.01 -11.81
N PHE A 9 18.29 20.34 -11.04
CA PHE A 9 18.50 18.98 -10.51
C PHE A 9 18.05 17.88 -11.47
N ALA A 10 17.34 18.21 -12.55
CA ALA A 10 16.91 17.30 -13.61
C ALA A 10 17.97 17.11 -14.70
N ALA A 11 19.21 17.58 -14.47
CA ALA A 11 20.34 16.93 -15.11
C ALA A 11 20.24 15.45 -14.74
N THR A 12 20.14 14.59 -15.75
CA THR A 12 20.00 13.13 -15.66
C THR A 12 21.09 12.57 -14.75
N PHE A 13 20.79 12.51 -13.46
CA PHE A 13 21.70 12.12 -12.41
C PHE A 13 21.12 10.84 -11.77
N PRO A 14 21.91 9.75 -11.70
CA PRO A 14 23.31 9.66 -12.14
C PRO A 14 23.44 9.68 -13.68
N PRO A 15 24.48 10.32 -14.23
CA PRO A 15 24.69 10.36 -15.69
C PRO A 15 24.81 8.94 -16.26
N PRO A 16 24.42 8.71 -17.53
CA PRO A 16 24.59 7.42 -18.16
C PRO A 16 26.07 7.03 -18.24
N PRO A 17 26.40 5.73 -18.44
CA PRO A 17 27.77 5.30 -18.58
C PRO A 17 28.46 6.03 -19.74
N PRO A 18 29.77 6.36 -19.69
CA PRO A 18 30.45 7.11 -20.75
C PRO A 18 30.24 6.49 -22.14
N GLY A 19 29.63 7.24 -23.06
CA GLY A 19 29.34 6.76 -24.42
C GLY A 19 27.99 6.03 -24.59
N LEU A 20 27.12 6.07 -23.58
CA LEU A 20 25.70 5.72 -23.64
C LEU A 20 24.85 6.95 -23.32
N ASP A 21 23.67 7.03 -23.94
CA ASP A 21 22.63 7.98 -23.55
C ASP A 21 21.59 7.29 -22.64
N GLU A 22 20.75 8.08 -21.96
CA GLU A 22 19.74 7.52 -21.04
C GLU A 22 18.66 6.73 -21.78
N GLU A 23 18.31 7.14 -23.00
CA GLU A 23 17.34 6.47 -23.88
C GLU A 23 17.78 5.06 -24.29
N ASP A 24 19.09 4.78 -24.25
CA ASP A 24 19.65 3.45 -24.55
C ASP A 24 19.47 2.45 -23.38
N MET A 25 19.07 2.95 -22.20
CA MET A 25 18.98 2.15 -20.98
C MET A 25 17.54 1.87 -20.59
N LEU A 26 17.27 0.62 -20.25
CA LEU A 26 16.02 0.21 -19.64
C LEU A 26 15.89 0.84 -18.24
N PRO A 27 14.65 1.02 -17.72
CA PRO A 27 14.43 1.63 -16.42
C PRO A 27 15.18 0.96 -15.27
N ASN A 28 15.54 -0.33 -15.38
CA ASN A 28 16.33 -1.09 -14.41
C ASN A 28 17.85 -0.87 -14.52
N GLY A 29 18.33 -0.05 -15.45
CA GLY A 29 19.74 0.20 -15.74
C GLY A 29 20.40 -0.82 -16.66
N SER A 30 19.64 -1.80 -17.19
CA SER A 30 20.10 -2.75 -18.21
C SER A 30 19.87 -2.21 -19.63
N VAL A 31 20.24 -2.98 -20.66
CA VAL A 31 20.03 -2.61 -22.07
C VAL A 31 19.30 -3.74 -22.81
N ALA A 32 18.54 -3.40 -23.85
CA ALA A 32 17.66 -4.35 -24.53
C ALA A 32 18.41 -5.45 -25.28
N ALA A 33 19.51 -5.13 -25.96
CA ALA A 33 20.36 -6.11 -26.64
C ALA A 33 21.81 -5.62 -26.77
N PHE A 34 22.77 -6.52 -26.90
CA PHE A 34 24.17 -6.12 -27.17
C PHE A 34 24.29 -5.30 -28.45
N SER A 35 23.54 -5.66 -29.51
CA SER A 35 23.53 -4.96 -30.79
C SER A 35 22.96 -3.55 -30.75
N SER A 36 22.15 -3.20 -29.73
CA SER A 36 21.61 -1.85 -29.57
C SER A 36 22.61 -0.89 -28.92
N LEU A 37 23.73 -1.40 -28.39
CA LEU A 37 24.75 -0.57 -27.75
C LEU A 37 25.60 0.21 -28.79
N PRO A 38 25.98 1.46 -28.49
CA PRO A 38 26.95 2.22 -29.28
C PRO A 38 28.26 1.45 -29.47
N GLU A 39 28.90 1.61 -30.63
CA GLU A 39 30.11 0.86 -31.02
C GLU A 39 31.24 0.98 -29.98
N VAL A 40 31.46 2.18 -29.43
CA VAL A 40 32.48 2.44 -28.41
C VAL A 40 32.23 1.63 -27.12
N VAL A 41 30.96 1.43 -26.76
CA VAL A 41 30.56 0.69 -25.56
C VAL A 41 30.70 -0.80 -25.79
N ARG A 42 30.27 -1.30 -26.96
CA ARG A 42 30.48 -2.70 -27.36
C ARG A 42 31.96 -3.06 -27.34
N ALA A 43 32.81 -2.23 -27.93
CA ALA A 43 34.26 -2.45 -27.94
C ALA A 43 34.87 -2.56 -26.53
N ARG A 44 34.38 -1.78 -25.55
CA ARG A 44 34.80 -1.89 -24.15
C ARG A 44 34.39 -3.21 -23.52
N LEU A 45 33.13 -3.59 -23.69
CA LEU A 45 32.58 -4.81 -23.12
C LEU A 45 33.20 -6.07 -23.74
N GLU A 46 33.53 -6.04 -25.04
CA GLU A 46 34.29 -7.10 -25.71
C GLU A 46 35.70 -7.20 -25.12
N ARG A 47 36.45 -6.09 -25.02
CA ARG A 47 37.82 -6.09 -24.47
C ARG A 47 37.87 -6.68 -23.07
N ILE A 48 36.99 -6.26 -22.17
CA ILE A 48 36.99 -6.78 -20.80
C ILE A 48 36.60 -8.26 -20.75
N SER A 49 35.74 -8.72 -21.66
CA SER A 49 35.35 -10.12 -21.76
C SER A 49 36.47 -11.00 -22.33
N VAL A 50 37.23 -10.48 -23.29
CA VAL A 50 38.44 -11.12 -23.82
C VAL A 50 39.51 -11.20 -22.74
N ALA A 51 39.78 -10.10 -22.03
CA ALA A 51 40.74 -10.09 -20.93
C ALA A 51 40.34 -11.06 -19.81
N TRP A 52 39.04 -11.17 -19.50
CA TRP A 52 38.52 -12.18 -18.58
C TRP A 52 38.81 -13.60 -19.09
N LEU A 53 38.56 -13.87 -20.38
CA LEU A 53 38.81 -15.17 -21.00
C LEU A 53 40.28 -15.55 -20.89
N GLU A 54 41.20 -14.65 -21.26
CA GLU A 54 42.64 -14.86 -21.19
C GLU A 54 43.11 -15.22 -19.77
N ARG A 55 42.74 -14.40 -18.77
CA ARG A 55 43.11 -14.67 -17.36
C ARG A 55 42.52 -15.98 -16.85
N SER A 56 41.28 -16.28 -17.24
CA SER A 56 40.62 -17.51 -16.82
C SER A 56 41.21 -18.75 -17.50
N ALA A 57 41.75 -18.59 -18.72
CA ALA A 57 42.47 -19.63 -19.43
C ALA A 57 43.89 -19.86 -18.88
N GLU A 58 44.53 -18.83 -18.31
CA GLU A 58 45.79 -18.98 -17.57
C GLU A 58 45.60 -19.75 -16.25
N HIS A 59 44.41 -19.66 -15.65
CA HIS A 59 44.05 -20.30 -14.39
C HIS A 59 42.92 -21.29 -14.63
N LEU A 60 43.20 -22.30 -15.48
CA LEU A 60 42.20 -23.31 -15.83
C LEU A 60 41.60 -23.94 -14.56
N PRO A 61 40.26 -24.11 -14.50
CA PRO A 61 39.61 -24.65 -13.32
C PRO A 61 40.08 -26.08 -13.02
N ALA A 62 40.39 -26.37 -11.75
CA ALA A 62 41.00 -27.64 -11.35
C ALA A 62 40.00 -28.76 -11.03
N THR A 63 38.70 -28.46 -10.99
CA THR A 63 37.65 -29.44 -10.66
C THR A 63 36.54 -29.45 -11.70
N ALA A 64 35.81 -30.56 -11.84
CA ALA A 64 34.63 -30.65 -12.71
C ALA A 64 33.57 -29.60 -12.38
N LYS A 65 33.36 -29.30 -11.10
CA LYS A 65 32.42 -28.26 -10.66
C LYS A 65 32.85 -26.86 -11.09
N ASP A 66 34.13 -26.52 -10.90
CA ASP A 66 34.64 -25.20 -11.27
C ASP A 66 34.71 -25.04 -12.79
N SER A 67 35.04 -26.12 -13.51
CA SER A 67 35.01 -26.16 -14.99
C SER A 67 33.60 -26.00 -15.53
N GLY A 68 32.61 -26.67 -14.93
CA GLY A 68 31.20 -26.48 -15.27
C GLY A 68 30.75 -25.03 -15.04
N ARG A 69 31.15 -24.41 -13.90
CA ARG A 69 30.83 -23.00 -13.62
C ARG A 69 31.50 -22.04 -14.61
N TRP A 70 32.77 -22.28 -14.94
CA TRP A 70 33.51 -21.49 -15.92
C TRP A 70 32.91 -21.62 -17.32
N ALA A 71 32.61 -22.84 -17.76
CA ALA A 71 31.94 -23.13 -19.03
C ALA A 71 30.57 -22.48 -19.13
N TRP A 72 29.78 -22.55 -18.06
CA TRP A 72 28.50 -21.86 -17.97
C TRP A 72 28.66 -20.34 -18.14
N GLU A 73 29.65 -19.74 -17.48
CA GLU A 73 29.92 -18.30 -17.55
C GLU A 73 30.50 -17.86 -18.92
N LEU A 74 31.26 -18.73 -19.58
CA LEU A 74 31.73 -18.56 -20.96
C LEU A 74 30.56 -18.60 -21.96
N GLY A 75 29.69 -19.62 -21.86
CA GLY A 75 28.50 -19.76 -22.71
C GLY A 75 27.57 -18.56 -22.63
N ARG A 76 27.40 -17.98 -21.43
CA ARG A 76 26.63 -16.72 -21.26
C ARG A 76 27.22 -15.56 -22.10
N ARG A 77 28.53 -15.35 -22.03
CA ARG A 77 29.23 -14.28 -22.78
C ARG A 77 29.16 -14.49 -24.29
N VAL A 78 29.31 -15.74 -24.73
CA VAL A 78 29.18 -16.11 -26.15
C VAL A 78 27.77 -15.82 -26.65
N ALA A 79 26.73 -16.26 -25.94
CA ALA A 79 25.34 -16.01 -26.32
C ALA A 79 24.97 -14.53 -26.37
N TYR A 80 25.57 -13.70 -25.51
CA TYR A 80 25.37 -12.24 -25.55
C TYR A 80 26.23 -11.52 -26.60
N GLY A 81 27.19 -12.21 -27.24
CA GLY A 81 28.06 -11.65 -28.28
C GLY A 81 29.32 -10.96 -27.77
N LEU A 82 29.67 -11.10 -26.49
CA LEU A 82 30.88 -10.49 -25.90
C LEU A 82 32.17 -11.21 -26.26
N ILE A 83 32.06 -12.50 -26.55
CA ILE A 83 33.17 -13.36 -26.96
C ILE A 83 32.69 -14.11 -28.21
N ARG A 84 33.47 -14.06 -29.28
CA ARG A 84 33.19 -14.85 -30.48
C ARG A 84 33.45 -16.32 -30.22
N VAL A 85 32.63 -17.19 -30.80
CA VAL A 85 32.72 -18.66 -30.64
C VAL A 85 34.13 -19.15 -30.96
N GLU A 86 34.75 -18.63 -32.01
CA GLU A 86 36.08 -19.04 -32.46
C GLU A 86 37.17 -18.71 -31.43
N ALA A 87 37.02 -17.58 -30.73
CA ALA A 87 37.94 -17.18 -29.67
C ALA A 87 37.74 -17.99 -28.37
N ALA A 88 36.51 -18.45 -28.12
CA ALA A 88 36.16 -19.26 -26.95
C ALA A 88 36.56 -20.74 -27.11
N GLN A 89 36.55 -21.27 -28.34
CA GLN A 89 36.68 -22.70 -28.62
C GLN A 89 38.00 -23.28 -28.09
N ARG A 90 39.15 -22.66 -28.42
CA ARG A 90 40.46 -23.18 -28.04
C ARG A 90 40.67 -23.23 -26.52
N PRO A 91 40.38 -22.16 -25.75
CA PRO A 91 40.42 -22.23 -24.29
C PRO A 91 39.46 -23.27 -23.71
N PHE A 92 38.27 -23.42 -24.29
CA PHE A 92 37.27 -24.39 -23.84
C PHE A 92 37.76 -25.83 -24.02
N ASP A 93 38.26 -26.18 -25.21
CA ASP A 93 38.79 -27.51 -25.50
C ASP A 93 40.01 -27.83 -24.63
N ALA A 94 40.87 -26.84 -24.38
CA ALA A 94 42.01 -26.99 -23.47
C ALA A 94 41.58 -27.27 -22.02
N ALA A 95 40.56 -26.57 -21.52
CA ALA A 95 40.01 -26.80 -20.18
C ALA A 95 39.41 -28.20 -20.04
N VAL A 96 38.61 -28.62 -21.03
CA VAL A 96 37.98 -29.94 -21.07
C VAL A 96 39.05 -31.04 -21.10
N ALA A 97 40.04 -30.92 -21.99
CA ALA A 97 41.11 -31.92 -22.12
C ALA A 97 41.96 -32.04 -20.84
N ALA A 98 42.35 -30.91 -20.24
CA ALA A 98 43.14 -30.89 -19.01
C ALA A 98 42.42 -31.58 -17.85
N LEU A 99 41.12 -31.32 -17.70
CA LEU A 99 40.32 -31.91 -16.63
C LEU A 99 39.98 -33.38 -16.90
N ALA A 100 39.66 -33.75 -18.14
CA ALA A 100 39.41 -35.15 -18.51
C ALA A 100 40.63 -36.02 -18.18
N GLN A 101 41.85 -35.52 -18.44
CA GLN A 101 43.07 -36.20 -18.04
C GLN A 101 43.19 -36.32 -16.51
N ALA A 102 42.95 -35.24 -15.76
CA ALA A 102 43.06 -35.25 -14.31
C ALA A 102 42.01 -36.16 -13.62
N GLU A 103 40.79 -36.23 -14.15
CA GLU A 103 39.74 -37.12 -13.64
C GLU A 103 40.05 -38.58 -13.98
N ALA A 104 40.58 -38.86 -15.17
CA ALA A 104 41.05 -40.19 -15.55
C ALA A 104 42.19 -40.68 -14.63
N ASP A 105 43.16 -39.81 -14.33
CA ASP A 105 44.26 -40.11 -13.40
C ASP A 105 43.74 -40.40 -11.98
N ALA A 106 42.58 -39.83 -11.61
CA ALA A 106 41.92 -40.05 -10.33
C ALA A 106 40.89 -41.21 -10.33
N GLY A 107 40.74 -41.93 -11.45
CA GLY A 107 39.79 -43.03 -11.61
C GLY A 107 38.32 -42.60 -11.58
N ARG A 108 38.03 -41.34 -11.94
CA ARG A 108 36.68 -40.76 -11.97
C ARG A 108 36.17 -40.65 -13.43
N PRO A 109 34.83 -40.51 -13.64
CA PRO A 109 34.26 -40.41 -14.98
C PRO A 109 34.72 -39.16 -15.74
N ASP A 110 34.73 -39.25 -17.07
CA ASP A 110 35.03 -38.11 -17.96
C ASP A 110 33.96 -37.00 -17.81
N PRO A 111 34.35 -35.78 -17.40
CA PRO A 111 33.42 -34.68 -17.16
C PRO A 111 33.02 -33.91 -18.43
N SER A 112 33.55 -34.27 -19.61
CA SER A 112 33.41 -33.49 -20.85
C SER A 112 31.95 -33.18 -21.23
N GLU A 113 31.05 -34.16 -21.10
CA GLU A 113 29.64 -33.98 -21.44
C GLU A 113 28.92 -33.02 -20.48
N ASP A 114 29.23 -33.08 -19.19
CA ASP A 114 28.65 -32.20 -18.16
C ASP A 114 29.12 -30.76 -18.32
N ILE A 115 30.37 -30.56 -18.74
CA ILE A 115 30.93 -29.24 -19.04
C ILE A 115 30.25 -28.64 -20.28
N ALA A 116 30.09 -29.42 -21.36
CA ALA A 116 29.36 -28.99 -22.56
C ALA A 116 27.89 -28.64 -22.24
N ARG A 117 27.23 -29.44 -21.39
CA ARG A 117 25.88 -29.17 -20.90
C ARG A 117 25.81 -27.88 -20.09
N SER A 118 26.83 -27.60 -19.28
CA SER A 118 26.95 -26.37 -18.50
C SER A 118 27.12 -25.15 -19.41
N PHE A 119 27.94 -25.23 -20.45
CA PHE A 119 28.08 -24.19 -21.47
C PHE A 119 26.74 -23.88 -22.15
N ALA A 120 26.05 -24.91 -22.68
CA ALA A 120 24.75 -24.74 -23.33
C ALA A 120 23.67 -24.20 -22.39
N ALA A 121 23.72 -24.55 -21.09
CA ALA A 121 22.85 -23.97 -20.07
C ALA A 121 23.16 -22.48 -19.83
N GLY A 122 24.42 -22.08 -19.93
CA GLY A 122 24.85 -20.68 -19.90
C GLY A 122 24.31 -19.89 -21.09
N GLU A 123 24.41 -20.44 -22.30
CA GLU A 123 23.89 -19.80 -23.51
C GLU A 123 22.40 -19.50 -23.40
N ARG A 124 21.60 -20.49 -22.96
CA ARG A 124 20.16 -20.32 -22.73
C ARG A 124 19.84 -19.27 -21.67
N LYS A 125 20.72 -19.06 -20.68
CA LYS A 125 20.51 -18.08 -19.61
C LYS A 125 20.78 -16.65 -20.06
N GLY A 126 21.73 -16.45 -20.98
CA GLY A 126 22.20 -15.13 -21.41
C GLY A 126 23.07 -14.41 -20.36
N PHE A 127 23.67 -13.30 -20.78
CA PHE A 127 24.54 -12.46 -19.95
C PHE A 127 23.86 -11.13 -19.60
N ASP A 128 24.02 -10.68 -18.37
CA ASP A 128 23.55 -9.37 -17.92
C ASP A 128 24.75 -8.40 -17.88
N PRO A 129 24.82 -7.39 -18.76
CA PRO A 129 25.92 -6.43 -18.78
C PRO A 129 25.78 -5.34 -17.70
N ALA A 130 24.66 -5.25 -16.98
CA ALA A 130 24.40 -4.15 -16.05
C ALA A 130 25.53 -3.94 -15.01
N PRO A 131 26.14 -4.99 -14.40
CA PRO A 131 27.27 -4.79 -13.48
C PRO A 131 28.49 -4.13 -14.16
N LEU A 132 28.82 -4.53 -15.39
CA LEU A 132 29.93 -3.96 -16.15
C LEU A 132 29.66 -2.51 -16.55
N LEU A 133 28.44 -2.22 -17.00
CA LEU A 133 28.01 -0.85 -17.33
C LEU A 133 27.99 0.05 -16.10
N LEU A 134 27.64 -0.49 -14.93
CA LEU A 134 27.67 0.21 -13.65
C LEU A 134 29.10 0.54 -13.22
N ASP A 135 30.03 -0.41 -13.33
CA ASP A 135 31.45 -0.15 -13.06
C ASP A 135 32.04 0.87 -14.05
N MET A 136 31.68 0.78 -15.33
CA MET A 136 32.05 1.75 -16.36
C MET A 136 31.55 3.17 -16.03
N ARG A 137 30.29 3.28 -15.57
CA ARG A 137 29.70 4.55 -15.12
C ARG A 137 30.44 5.08 -13.90
N CYS A 138 30.61 4.25 -12.88
CA CYS A 138 31.18 4.64 -11.60
C CYS A 138 32.66 5.05 -11.70
N ALA A 139 33.41 4.44 -12.63
CA ALA A 139 34.78 4.82 -12.95
C ALA A 139 34.89 6.28 -13.45
N GLY A 140 33.81 6.84 -14.01
CA GLY A 140 33.74 8.23 -14.47
C GLY A 140 33.55 9.27 -13.35
N PHE A 141 33.12 8.86 -12.14
CA PHE A 141 32.90 9.80 -11.04
C PHE A 141 34.21 10.33 -10.45
N GLN A 142 34.14 11.54 -9.89
CA GLN A 142 35.29 12.18 -9.25
C GLN A 142 35.80 11.34 -8.07
N ARG A 143 37.09 11.49 -7.77
CA ARG A 143 37.78 10.82 -6.64
C ARG A 143 37.69 11.69 -5.40
N THR A 144 36.47 11.87 -4.89
CA THR A 144 36.14 12.68 -3.71
C THR A 144 35.06 11.98 -2.89
N ASP A 145 34.82 12.42 -1.66
CA ASP A 145 33.71 11.89 -0.84
C ASP A 145 32.34 12.11 -1.53
N LEU A 146 32.18 13.24 -2.22
CA LEU A 146 31.00 13.48 -3.05
C LEU A 146 30.92 12.46 -4.19
N GLY A 147 32.02 12.19 -4.90
CA GLY A 147 32.05 11.17 -5.93
C GLY A 147 31.80 9.76 -5.42
N ASN A 148 32.19 9.44 -4.17
CA ASN A 148 31.82 8.19 -3.52
C ASN A 148 30.31 8.13 -3.20
N ALA A 149 29.68 9.27 -2.86
CA ALA A 149 28.23 9.37 -2.72
C ALA A 149 27.50 9.21 -4.06
N GLU A 150 28.06 9.72 -5.16
CA GLU A 150 27.56 9.50 -6.52
C GLU A 150 27.65 8.02 -6.92
N ARG A 151 28.78 7.35 -6.63
CA ARG A 151 28.93 5.88 -6.80
C ARG A 151 27.89 5.11 -5.98
N TRP A 152 27.70 5.49 -4.72
CA TRP A 152 26.73 4.82 -3.86
C TRP A 152 25.31 4.99 -4.39
N HIS A 153 24.93 6.18 -4.83
CA HIS A 153 23.62 6.43 -5.42
C HIS A 153 23.42 5.65 -6.72
N ALA A 154 24.44 5.57 -7.59
CA ALA A 154 24.34 4.78 -8.82
C ALA A 154 24.13 3.28 -8.55
N ARG A 155 24.69 2.75 -7.45
CA ARG A 155 24.58 1.32 -7.08
C ARG A 155 23.31 1.01 -6.28
N TYR A 156 22.92 1.88 -5.34
CA TYR A 156 21.92 1.58 -4.31
C TYR A 156 20.85 2.66 -4.15
N GLY A 157 20.88 3.74 -4.94
CA GLY A 157 19.96 4.87 -4.83
C GLY A 157 18.49 4.52 -5.05
N ARG A 158 18.22 3.35 -5.64
CA ARG A 158 16.87 2.79 -5.79
C ARG A 158 16.48 1.86 -4.65
N ASP A 159 17.45 1.29 -3.94
CA ASP A 159 17.18 0.36 -2.85
C ASP A 159 16.97 1.09 -1.52
N TYR A 160 17.57 2.26 -1.35
CA TYR A 160 17.44 3.05 -0.13
C TYR A 160 16.88 4.43 -0.41
N LEU A 161 15.80 4.77 0.30
CA LEU A 161 15.17 6.08 0.27
C LEU A 161 15.25 6.73 1.65
N TYR A 162 15.08 8.04 1.70
CA TYR A 162 15.05 8.80 2.93
C TYR A 162 13.79 9.68 2.97
N THR A 163 13.16 9.76 4.13
CA THR A 163 12.09 10.74 4.39
C THR A 163 12.45 11.56 5.62
N THR A 164 12.12 12.85 5.62
CA THR A 164 12.29 13.70 6.80
C THR A 164 11.39 13.26 7.97
N ALA A 165 10.24 12.65 7.64
CA ALA A 165 9.25 12.18 8.62
C ALA A 165 9.61 10.85 9.30
N LYS A 166 10.07 9.84 8.54
CA LYS A 166 10.32 8.48 9.06
C LYS A 166 11.81 8.12 9.15
N GLY A 167 12.69 8.73 8.37
CA GLY A 167 14.11 8.40 8.31
C GLY A 167 14.44 7.55 7.08
N TRP A 168 15.41 6.65 7.20
CA TRP A 168 15.82 5.75 6.12
C TRP A 168 14.83 4.60 5.92
N LEU A 169 14.49 4.34 4.65
CA LEU A 169 13.73 3.19 4.20
C LEU A 169 14.60 2.34 3.26
N GLY A 170 14.44 1.02 3.33
CA GLY A 170 15.14 0.07 2.47
C GLY A 170 14.16 -0.85 1.76
N TRP A 171 14.44 -1.12 0.50
CA TRP A 171 13.72 -2.07 -0.33
C TRP A 171 14.06 -3.50 0.11
N ASP A 172 13.05 -4.28 0.51
CA ASP A 172 13.22 -5.67 0.96
C ASP A 172 13.02 -6.71 -0.14
N GLY A 173 12.88 -6.27 -1.40
CA GLY A 173 12.50 -7.10 -2.54
C GLY A 173 11.04 -6.96 -2.93
N ARG A 174 10.19 -6.42 -2.04
CA ARG A 174 8.73 -6.33 -2.22
C ARG A 174 8.14 -4.97 -1.84
N ARG A 175 8.79 -4.24 -0.92
CA ARG A 175 8.35 -2.93 -0.44
C ARG A 175 9.49 -2.13 0.17
N TYR A 176 9.25 -0.84 0.42
CA TYR A 176 10.11 -0.02 1.27
C TYR A 176 9.73 -0.15 2.74
N ARG A 177 10.64 -0.70 3.55
CA ARG A 177 10.51 -0.82 5.00
C ARG A 177 11.35 0.24 5.70
N VAL A 178 10.79 0.87 6.73
CA VAL A 178 11.56 1.77 7.61
C VAL A 178 12.65 0.95 8.31
N LEU A 179 13.91 1.33 8.12
CA LEU A 179 15.07 0.61 8.65
C LEU A 179 15.41 1.03 10.07
N THR A 180 15.34 2.33 10.34
CA THR A 180 15.54 2.89 11.67
C THR A 180 14.59 4.05 11.91
N GLN A 181 14.14 4.15 13.15
CA GLN A 181 13.45 5.34 13.67
C GLN A 181 14.35 6.16 14.61
N GLU A 182 15.65 5.86 14.68
CA GLU A 182 16.58 6.71 15.41
C GLU A 182 16.99 7.90 14.56
N LYS A 183 16.94 9.09 15.16
CA LYS A 183 17.33 10.32 14.48
C LYS A 183 18.85 10.36 14.33
N ASP A 184 19.33 10.80 13.17
CA ASP A 184 20.75 11.02 12.88
C ASP A 184 21.64 9.75 12.96
N VAL A 185 21.02 8.57 12.96
CA VAL A 185 21.72 7.28 12.89
C VAL A 185 21.56 6.68 11.50
N THR A 186 22.67 6.30 10.87
CA THR A 186 22.66 5.56 9.60
C THR A 186 22.42 4.06 9.91
N PRO A 187 21.38 3.42 9.33
CA PRO A 187 21.12 2.00 9.52
C PRO A 187 22.29 1.12 9.11
N ALA A 188 22.38 -0.07 9.70
CA ALA A 188 23.44 -1.04 9.39
C ALA A 188 23.40 -1.48 7.92
N GLU A 189 22.22 -1.63 7.32
CA GLU A 189 22.03 -2.00 5.92
C GLU A 189 22.56 -0.91 4.97
N VAL A 190 22.23 0.35 5.26
CA VAL A 190 22.75 1.50 4.50
C VAL A 190 24.27 1.57 4.66
N LEU A 191 24.80 1.38 5.86
CA LEU A 191 26.24 1.38 6.10
C LEU A 191 26.97 0.23 5.39
N ALA A 192 26.38 -0.97 5.38
CA ALA A 192 26.92 -2.12 4.64
C ALA A 192 26.98 -1.84 3.14
N SER A 193 25.97 -1.19 2.58
CA SER A 193 25.98 -0.78 1.16
C SER A 193 27.06 0.28 0.86
N VAL A 194 27.37 1.17 1.80
CA VAL A 194 28.52 2.09 1.69
C VAL A 194 29.83 1.31 1.63
N PHE A 195 30.03 0.31 2.51
CA PHE A 195 31.24 -0.52 2.48
C PHE A 195 31.37 -1.28 1.16
N ALA A 196 30.26 -1.82 0.64
CA ALA A 196 30.24 -2.48 -0.66
C ALA A 196 30.60 -1.52 -1.80
N THR A 197 30.09 -0.28 -1.80
CA THR A 197 30.46 0.75 -2.79
C THR A 197 31.95 1.03 -2.77
N VAL A 198 32.53 1.22 -1.59
CA VAL A 198 33.95 1.55 -1.47
C VAL A 198 34.83 0.40 -1.97
N ARG A 199 34.48 -0.85 -1.65
CA ARG A 199 35.17 -2.04 -2.18
C ARG A 199 35.07 -2.14 -3.71
N ALA A 200 33.90 -1.83 -4.26
CA ALA A 200 33.66 -1.90 -5.70
C ALA A 200 34.51 -0.90 -6.52
N ILE A 201 35.15 0.10 -5.90
CA ILE A 201 36.12 0.97 -6.58
C ILE A 201 37.30 0.17 -7.15
N GLN A 202 37.65 -0.98 -6.54
CA GLN A 202 38.66 -1.87 -7.10
C GLN A 202 38.18 -2.57 -8.38
N ASP A 203 36.89 -2.91 -8.46
CA ASP A 203 36.29 -3.47 -9.66
C ASP A 203 36.25 -2.43 -10.79
N GLU A 204 35.93 -1.17 -10.47
CA GLU A 204 36.02 -0.03 -11.39
C GLU A 204 37.44 0.18 -11.91
N ALA A 205 38.45 0.16 -11.03
CA ALA A 205 39.85 0.29 -11.42
C ALA A 205 40.29 -0.84 -12.35
N ARG A 206 39.85 -2.07 -12.07
CA ARG A 206 40.10 -3.24 -12.93
C ARG A 206 39.43 -3.08 -14.29
N PHE A 207 38.17 -2.64 -14.33
CA PHE A 207 37.45 -2.38 -15.58
C PHE A 207 38.23 -1.40 -16.47
N VAL A 208 38.67 -0.28 -15.87
CA VAL A 208 39.46 0.73 -16.59
C VAL A 208 40.76 0.12 -17.11
N ARG A 209 41.51 -0.60 -16.28
CA ARG A 209 42.79 -1.23 -16.68
C ARG A 209 42.63 -2.18 -17.87
N GLU A 210 41.63 -3.05 -17.81
CA GLU A 210 41.41 -4.11 -18.82
C GLU A 210 40.85 -3.59 -20.14
N THR A 211 40.31 -2.38 -20.15
CA THR A 211 39.93 -1.68 -21.38
C THR A 211 41.08 -0.78 -21.90
N GLY A 212 42.16 -0.61 -21.14
CA GLY A 212 43.38 0.13 -21.49
C GLY A 212 44.33 -0.60 -22.44
N GLN A 213 45.52 -0.04 -22.70
CA GLN A 213 46.54 -0.69 -23.54
C GLN A 213 47.53 -1.51 -22.69
N PRO A 214 47.94 -2.73 -23.14
CA PRO A 214 48.98 -3.53 -22.48
C PRO A 214 50.33 -2.79 -22.47
N GLU A 215 51.06 -2.80 -21.34
CA GLU A 215 52.33 -2.07 -21.19
C GLU A 215 53.49 -2.63 -22.05
N ASP A 216 53.40 -3.89 -22.50
CA ASP A 216 54.54 -4.69 -22.97
C ASP A 216 54.99 -4.44 -24.42
N ASN A 217 54.32 -3.59 -25.20
CA ASN A 217 54.59 -3.43 -26.64
C ASN A 217 55.27 -2.12 -27.07
N PHE A 218 55.86 -1.33 -26.17
CA PHE A 218 56.27 0.04 -26.52
C PHE A 218 57.77 0.34 -26.38
N THR A 219 58.37 0.79 -27.48
CA THR A 219 59.70 1.40 -27.53
C THR A 219 59.64 2.91 -27.19
N SER A 220 60.77 3.49 -26.79
CA SER A 220 60.87 4.83 -26.19
C SER A 220 60.41 6.02 -27.07
N GLU A 221 60.41 5.89 -28.41
CA GLU A 221 59.90 6.95 -29.30
C GLU A 221 58.39 6.85 -29.55
N GLU A 222 57.86 5.63 -29.68
CA GLU A 222 56.40 5.38 -29.77
C GLU A 222 55.68 5.78 -28.47
N GLN A 223 56.36 5.63 -27.33
CA GLN A 223 55.88 6.11 -26.03
C GLN A 223 55.57 7.62 -26.03
N LEU A 224 56.37 8.44 -26.72
CA LEU A 224 56.19 9.91 -26.74
C LEU A 224 55.04 10.34 -27.65
N ALA A 225 54.84 9.63 -28.77
CA ALA A 225 53.72 9.87 -29.69
C ALA A 225 52.38 9.39 -29.10
N LEU A 226 52.39 8.27 -28.37
CA LEU A 226 51.22 7.73 -27.68
C LEU A 226 50.90 8.50 -26.38
N MET A 227 51.88 9.14 -25.73
CA MET A 227 51.66 10.09 -24.63
C MET A 227 50.71 11.23 -25.02
N ALA A 228 50.65 11.60 -26.30
CA ALA A 228 49.70 12.57 -26.83
C ALA A 228 48.38 11.95 -27.32
N ALA A 229 48.30 10.61 -27.48
CA ALA A 229 47.23 9.91 -28.19
C ALA A 229 46.59 8.75 -27.39
N THR A 230 46.34 8.94 -26.09
CA THR A 230 45.46 8.01 -25.33
C THR A 230 43.97 8.12 -25.72
N ASP A 231 43.66 8.93 -26.73
CA ASP A 231 42.39 8.95 -27.48
C ASP A 231 42.47 8.17 -28.82
N GLY A 232 43.60 7.51 -29.12
CA GLY A 232 43.88 6.94 -30.45
C GLY A 232 43.20 5.61 -30.80
N GLN A 233 42.54 4.92 -29.87
CA GLN A 233 41.75 3.72 -30.16
C GLN A 233 40.32 3.81 -29.60
N PRO A 234 39.29 3.51 -30.42
CA PRO A 234 37.91 3.44 -29.95
C PRO A 234 37.77 2.51 -28.74
N GLY A 235 37.21 3.01 -27.64
CA GLY A 235 36.87 2.22 -26.45
C GLY A 235 37.89 2.23 -25.30
N ALA A 236 39.13 2.69 -25.46
CA ALA A 236 40.09 2.67 -24.35
C ALA A 236 39.70 3.63 -23.20
N MET A 237 39.68 3.14 -21.95
CA MET A 237 39.41 3.99 -20.76
C MET A 237 40.65 4.30 -19.91
N ASP A 238 41.68 3.45 -19.90
CA ASP A 238 42.86 3.70 -19.05
C ASP A 238 43.78 4.77 -19.64
N LYS A 239 43.44 6.03 -19.36
CA LYS A 239 44.20 7.19 -19.81
C LYS A 239 45.28 7.55 -18.79
N ARG A 240 46.42 8.10 -19.26
CA ARG A 240 47.41 8.69 -18.36
C ARG A 240 46.88 10.02 -17.82
N VAL A 241 46.79 10.15 -16.50
CA VAL A 241 46.32 11.35 -15.80
C VAL A 241 47.50 12.00 -15.08
N MET A 242 47.75 13.28 -15.33
CA MET A 242 48.80 14.02 -14.62
C MET A 242 48.55 13.99 -13.11
N GLY A 243 49.49 13.41 -12.35
CA GLY A 243 49.46 13.29 -10.89
C GLY A 243 50.79 13.71 -10.30
N GLY A 244 50.96 14.99 -10.00
CA GLY A 244 52.24 15.49 -9.49
C GLY A 244 53.37 15.37 -10.53
N ARG A 245 54.52 14.83 -10.13
CA ARG A 245 55.77 14.83 -10.93
C ARG A 245 55.85 13.75 -12.02
N LYS A 246 54.97 12.73 -12.02
CA LYS A 246 54.97 11.63 -13.01
C LYS A 246 53.55 11.35 -13.52
N PRO A 247 53.40 10.97 -14.81
CA PRO A 247 52.12 10.51 -15.33
C PRO A 247 51.78 9.11 -14.79
N GLU A 248 50.57 8.95 -14.25
CA GLU A 248 50.04 7.69 -13.73
C GLU A 248 48.80 7.27 -14.53
N LEU A 249 48.50 5.97 -14.57
CA LEU A 249 47.28 5.46 -15.22
C LEU A 249 46.03 5.77 -14.38
N LEU A 250 44.89 5.96 -15.05
CA LEU A 250 43.61 6.21 -14.39
C LEU A 250 43.23 5.04 -13.48
N SER A 251 43.44 3.80 -13.93
CA SER A 251 43.21 2.59 -13.14
C SER A 251 44.02 2.57 -11.84
N GLN A 252 45.31 2.94 -11.89
CA GLN A 252 46.19 3.03 -10.73
C GLN A 252 45.68 4.06 -9.73
N LYS A 253 45.26 5.24 -10.22
CA LYS A 253 44.68 6.28 -9.37
C LYS A 253 43.35 5.86 -8.74
N LEU A 254 42.49 5.17 -9.47
CA LEU A 254 41.23 4.64 -8.94
C LEU A 254 41.50 3.58 -7.87
N ALA A 255 42.42 2.64 -8.13
CA ALA A 255 42.79 1.63 -7.15
C ALA A 255 43.37 2.23 -5.87
N ALA A 256 44.23 3.26 -6.00
CA ALA A 256 44.75 4.02 -4.86
C ALA A 256 43.64 4.76 -4.11
N TRP A 257 42.71 5.39 -4.81
CA TRP A 257 41.55 6.05 -4.21
C TRP A 257 40.63 5.08 -3.47
N GLY A 258 40.39 3.90 -4.02
CA GLY A 258 39.62 2.84 -3.36
C GLY A 258 40.25 2.42 -2.03
N ARG A 259 41.56 2.13 -2.02
CA ARG A 259 42.28 1.78 -0.78
C ARG A 259 42.25 2.92 0.25
N ALA A 260 42.46 4.16 -0.20
CA ALA A 260 42.36 5.33 0.66
C ALA A 260 40.95 5.47 1.26
N SER A 261 39.92 5.26 0.45
CA SER A 261 38.53 5.31 0.86
C SER A 261 38.17 4.22 1.87
N GLU A 262 38.69 3.00 1.71
CA GLU A 262 38.49 1.89 2.68
C GLU A 262 39.13 2.19 4.04
N SER A 263 40.29 2.85 4.05
CA SER A 263 41.00 3.24 5.27
C SER A 263 40.43 4.50 5.95
N SER A 264 39.40 5.13 5.36
CA SER A 264 38.82 6.36 5.88
C SER A 264 38.01 6.12 7.17
N GLY A 265 38.30 6.88 8.22
CA GLY A 265 37.51 6.89 9.45
C GLY A 265 36.12 7.54 9.32
N ARG A 266 35.73 8.04 8.14
CA ARG A 266 34.48 8.81 7.93
C ARG A 266 33.54 8.24 6.87
N MET A 267 33.60 6.94 6.55
CA MET A 267 32.73 6.32 5.52
C MET A 267 31.23 6.65 5.67
N GLY A 268 30.73 6.86 6.89
CA GLY A 268 29.34 7.27 7.14
C GLY A 268 28.91 8.59 6.48
N CYS A 269 29.85 9.46 6.08
CA CYS A 269 29.54 10.71 5.37
C CYS A 269 28.94 10.46 3.97
N ILE A 270 29.26 9.32 3.34
CA ILE A 270 28.83 8.97 1.97
C ILE A 270 27.31 8.93 1.88
N ALA A 271 26.66 8.17 2.78
CA ALA A 271 25.19 8.10 2.84
C ALA A 271 24.57 9.46 3.21
N GLY A 272 25.24 10.22 4.09
CA GLY A 272 24.80 11.57 4.46
C GLY A 272 24.80 12.56 3.29
N LEU A 273 25.82 12.52 2.44
CA LEU A 273 25.91 13.31 1.21
C LEU A 273 24.88 12.84 0.17
N ALA A 274 24.70 11.52 0.05
CA ALA A 274 23.77 10.94 -0.92
C ALA A 274 22.29 11.17 -0.60
N LYS A 275 21.99 11.41 0.68
CA LYS A 275 20.65 11.66 1.22
C LYS A 275 19.81 12.60 0.35
N ARG A 276 20.41 13.66 -0.20
CA ARG A 276 19.72 14.66 -1.03
C ARG A 276 19.11 14.09 -2.32
N TRP A 277 19.69 13.02 -2.88
CA TRP A 277 19.24 12.40 -4.13
C TRP A 277 18.23 11.27 -3.93
N VAL A 278 18.13 10.76 -2.70
CA VAL A 278 17.23 9.66 -2.32
C VAL A 278 16.13 10.13 -1.36
N THR A 279 16.02 11.44 -1.15
CA THR A 279 14.96 12.01 -0.32
C THR A 279 13.65 12.04 -1.10
N VAL A 280 12.63 11.42 -0.54
CA VAL A 280 11.26 11.34 -1.08
C VAL A 280 10.29 11.89 -0.03
N GLU A 281 9.20 12.52 -0.46
CA GLU A 281 8.19 12.98 0.49
C GLU A 281 7.39 11.79 1.02
N ILE A 282 7.02 11.82 2.30
CA ILE A 282 6.25 10.72 2.89
C ILE A 282 4.89 10.53 2.22
N THR A 283 4.37 11.58 1.58
CA THR A 283 3.10 11.58 0.84
C THR A 283 3.19 10.93 -0.54
N ASP A 284 4.40 10.61 -1.04
CA ASP A 284 4.58 9.95 -2.32
C ASP A 284 4.46 8.42 -2.21
N PHE A 285 4.55 7.88 -0.98
CA PHE A 285 4.39 6.46 -0.70
C PHE A 285 2.92 6.03 -0.64
N ASP A 286 2.64 4.82 -1.10
CA ASP A 286 1.29 4.19 -1.08
C ASP A 286 0.20 5.05 -1.75
N THR A 287 0.54 5.83 -2.78
CA THR A 287 -0.35 6.83 -3.42
C THR A 287 -1.40 6.23 -4.35
N ASN A 288 -1.12 5.08 -4.97
CA ASN A 288 -2.09 4.44 -5.87
C ASN A 288 -3.14 3.67 -5.07
N ALA A 289 -4.36 4.19 -5.05
CA ALA A 289 -5.50 3.62 -4.35
C ALA A 289 -5.91 2.23 -4.87
N MET A 290 -5.60 1.90 -6.12
CA MET A 290 -6.04 0.67 -6.79
C MET A 290 -4.91 -0.36 -6.96
N ILE A 291 -3.78 -0.19 -6.25
CA ILE A 291 -2.71 -1.20 -6.17
C ILE A 291 -2.66 -1.80 -4.77
N LEU A 292 -2.58 -3.12 -4.64
CA LEU A 292 -2.40 -3.83 -3.37
C LEU A 292 -1.16 -4.74 -3.43
N ASN A 293 -0.23 -4.55 -2.50
CA ASN A 293 1.00 -5.32 -2.47
C ASN A 293 0.83 -6.69 -1.78
N CYS A 294 1.23 -7.78 -2.43
CA CYS A 294 1.18 -9.16 -1.90
C CYS A 294 2.59 -9.82 -1.95
N PRO A 295 2.92 -10.84 -1.15
CA PRO A 295 4.26 -11.41 -1.16
C PRO A 295 4.70 -11.97 -2.53
N ASN A 296 3.77 -12.43 -3.37
CA ASN A 296 4.00 -12.91 -4.73
C ASN A 296 3.93 -11.84 -5.85
N GLY A 297 3.61 -10.58 -5.54
CA GLY A 297 3.57 -9.48 -6.52
C GLY A 297 2.60 -8.36 -6.13
N THR A 298 2.42 -7.39 -7.00
CA THR A 298 1.47 -6.29 -6.82
C THR A 298 0.20 -6.56 -7.61
N LEU A 299 -0.96 -6.46 -6.95
CA LEU A 299 -2.27 -6.53 -7.60
C LEU A 299 -2.66 -5.15 -8.10
N HIS A 300 -2.95 -5.05 -9.38
CA HIS A 300 -3.50 -3.86 -10.02
C HIS A 300 -4.99 -4.11 -10.30
N PHE A 301 -5.86 -3.34 -9.66
CA PHE A 301 -7.30 -3.40 -9.90
C PHE A 301 -7.66 -2.41 -11.01
N LEU A 302 -8.18 -2.90 -12.12
CA LEU A 302 -8.52 -2.11 -13.30
C LEU A 302 -10.04 -2.08 -13.42
N LYS A 303 -10.65 -0.90 -13.26
CA LYS A 303 -12.09 -0.70 -13.44
C LYS A 303 -12.42 -0.66 -14.93
N ARG A 304 -13.68 -0.99 -15.27
CA ARG A 304 -14.19 -0.76 -16.63
C ARG A 304 -14.06 0.72 -16.98
N GLY A 305 -13.47 1.02 -18.13
CA GLY A 305 -13.25 2.40 -18.59
C GLY A 305 -11.92 3.03 -18.13
N ASP A 306 -11.13 2.35 -17.29
CA ASP A 306 -9.79 2.82 -16.95
C ASP A 306 -8.86 2.75 -18.19
N PRO A 307 -7.83 3.60 -18.30
CA PRO A 307 -6.83 3.48 -19.35
C PRO A 307 -6.18 2.09 -19.37
N GLY A 308 -6.27 1.38 -20.50
CA GLY A 308 -5.83 -0.03 -20.62
C GLY A 308 -6.89 -1.07 -20.19
N ASN A 309 -8.09 -0.64 -19.84
CA ASN A 309 -9.29 -1.46 -19.64
C ASN A 309 -10.57 -0.76 -20.12
N GLU A 310 -10.48 -0.07 -21.27
CA GLU A 310 -11.55 0.79 -21.79
C GLU A 310 -12.82 -0.02 -22.10
N ASP A 311 -12.68 -1.16 -22.79
CA ASP A 311 -13.80 -2.00 -23.24
C ASP A 311 -13.98 -3.29 -22.43
N GLY A 312 -13.12 -3.54 -21.43
CA GLY A 312 -13.13 -4.79 -20.66
C GLY A 312 -13.90 -4.71 -19.34
N PRO A 313 -14.32 -5.86 -18.77
CA PRO A 313 -14.87 -5.88 -17.42
C PRO A 313 -13.79 -5.50 -16.40
N SER A 314 -14.22 -5.08 -15.23
CA SER A 314 -13.35 -4.85 -14.07
C SER A 314 -12.60 -6.13 -13.74
N ARG A 315 -11.28 -6.04 -13.62
CA ARG A 315 -10.39 -7.18 -13.41
C ARG A 315 -9.27 -6.85 -12.45
N VAL A 316 -8.54 -7.89 -12.06
CA VAL A 316 -7.31 -7.79 -11.28
C VAL A 316 -6.16 -8.40 -12.07
N GLU A 317 -5.00 -7.74 -12.06
CA GLU A 317 -3.76 -8.26 -12.65
C GLU A 317 -2.68 -8.37 -11.59
N LEU A 318 -2.04 -9.54 -11.48
CA LEU A 318 -0.86 -9.73 -10.66
C LEU A 318 0.40 -9.39 -11.48
N ARG A 319 1.17 -8.41 -11.01
CA ARG A 319 2.41 -7.96 -11.66
C ARG A 319 3.62 -8.19 -10.73
N PRO A 320 4.84 -8.32 -11.27
CA PRO A 320 6.05 -8.32 -10.45
C PRO A 320 6.16 -7.03 -9.64
N HIS A 321 6.78 -7.13 -8.46
CA HIS A 321 7.06 -5.97 -7.62
C HIS A 321 7.87 -4.89 -8.35
N ASP A 322 7.38 -3.65 -8.32
CA ASP A 322 8.09 -2.49 -8.81
C ASP A 322 8.44 -1.53 -7.67
N ARG A 323 9.70 -1.12 -7.61
CA ARG A 323 10.18 -0.07 -6.70
C ARG A 323 9.51 1.27 -6.99
N ALA A 324 9.13 1.52 -8.24
CA ALA A 324 8.48 2.76 -8.65
C ALA A 324 7.08 2.94 -8.02
N ASP A 325 6.44 1.86 -7.56
CA ASP A 325 5.13 1.95 -6.88
C ASP A 325 5.21 2.56 -5.48
N LEU A 326 6.43 2.69 -4.91
CA LEU A 326 6.68 3.26 -3.58
C LEU A 326 5.76 2.69 -2.48
N LEU A 327 5.52 1.37 -2.50
CA LEU A 327 4.66 0.70 -1.52
C LEU A 327 5.43 0.47 -0.21
N THR A 328 4.78 0.71 0.92
CA THR A 328 5.33 0.42 2.27
C THR A 328 4.57 -0.67 3.00
N LYS A 329 3.40 -1.05 2.49
CA LYS A 329 2.51 -2.07 3.06
C LYS A 329 2.56 -3.35 2.23
N ILE A 330 2.14 -4.47 2.84
CA ILE A 330 2.03 -5.78 2.17
C ILE A 330 0.99 -6.64 2.89
N THR A 331 0.28 -7.50 2.16
CA THR A 331 -0.64 -8.48 2.72
C THR A 331 0.10 -9.59 3.49
N ALA A 332 -0.64 -10.36 4.29
CA ALA A 332 -0.06 -11.46 5.09
C ALA A 332 0.19 -12.74 4.28
N CYS A 333 -0.35 -12.84 3.07
CA CYS A 333 -0.33 -14.05 2.25
C CYS A 333 -0.32 -13.72 0.76
N ASP A 334 0.15 -14.68 -0.04
CA ASP A 334 0.12 -14.63 -1.49
C ASP A 334 -1.32 -14.52 -2.02
N TYR A 335 -1.47 -13.81 -3.13
CA TYR A 335 -2.74 -13.82 -3.85
C TYR A 335 -2.81 -15.06 -4.75
N GLU A 336 -3.77 -15.93 -4.44
CA GLU A 336 -4.11 -17.11 -5.21
C GLU A 336 -5.62 -17.07 -5.53
N PRO A 337 -6.03 -16.80 -6.79
CA PRO A 337 -7.44 -16.52 -7.12
C PRO A 337 -8.40 -17.67 -6.76
N ASP A 338 -7.89 -18.91 -6.82
CA ASP A 338 -8.65 -20.14 -6.59
C ASP A 338 -8.38 -20.80 -5.23
N ALA A 339 -7.67 -20.12 -4.33
CA ALA A 339 -7.38 -20.67 -3.01
C ALA A 339 -8.68 -20.99 -2.22
N PRO A 340 -8.78 -22.19 -1.63
CA PRO A 340 -9.96 -22.59 -0.88
C PRO A 340 -9.99 -21.91 0.50
N ALA A 341 -11.20 -21.58 0.97
CA ALA A 341 -11.44 -21.12 2.34
C ALA A 341 -12.72 -21.74 2.95
N PRO A 342 -12.80 -23.08 3.05
CA PRO A 342 -14.02 -23.77 3.46
C PRO A 342 -14.46 -23.44 4.89
N GLU A 343 -13.54 -23.33 5.85
CA GLU A 343 -13.88 -23.01 7.24
C GLU A 343 -14.36 -21.55 7.36
N PHE A 344 -13.68 -20.63 6.68
CA PHE A 344 -14.11 -19.23 6.61
C PHE A 344 -15.48 -19.08 5.93
N GLN A 345 -15.73 -19.78 4.83
CA GLN A 345 -17.03 -19.74 4.13
C GLN A 345 -18.15 -20.37 4.97
N LYS A 346 -17.88 -21.41 5.76
CA LYS A 346 -18.84 -21.94 6.74
C LYS A 346 -19.14 -20.88 7.81
N LEU A 347 -18.10 -20.26 8.37
CA LEU A 347 -18.23 -19.21 9.38
C LEU A 347 -19.07 -18.04 8.88
N VAL A 348 -18.77 -17.49 7.69
CA VAL A 348 -19.51 -16.34 7.14
C VAL A 348 -20.96 -16.70 6.80
N ARG A 349 -21.22 -17.91 6.28
CA ARG A 349 -22.60 -18.38 6.02
C ARG A 349 -23.42 -18.48 7.30
N TRP A 350 -22.82 -18.99 8.38
CA TRP A 350 -23.47 -19.04 9.68
C TRP A 350 -23.64 -17.65 10.30
N ALA A 351 -22.61 -16.82 10.29
CA ALA A 351 -22.61 -15.51 10.95
C ALA A 351 -23.48 -14.48 10.23
N GLN A 352 -23.64 -14.62 8.91
CA GLN A 352 -24.50 -13.81 8.06
C GLN A 352 -25.40 -14.70 7.19
N PRO A 353 -26.55 -15.17 7.70
CA PRO A 353 -27.41 -16.13 7.00
C PRO A 353 -28.07 -15.59 5.73
N LYS A 354 -28.29 -14.27 5.64
CA LYS A 354 -28.95 -13.65 4.48
C LYS A 354 -27.96 -13.46 3.31
N PRO A 355 -28.24 -14.00 2.10
CA PRO A 355 -27.34 -13.89 0.94
C PRO A 355 -27.01 -12.45 0.55
N ALA A 356 -28.00 -11.55 0.54
CA ALA A 356 -27.80 -10.13 0.22
C ALA A 356 -26.79 -9.46 1.17
N ARG A 357 -26.91 -9.71 2.49
CA ARG A 357 -25.96 -9.21 3.49
C ARG A 357 -24.56 -9.78 3.31
N ARG A 358 -24.43 -11.05 2.90
CA ARG A 358 -23.12 -11.64 2.57
C ARG A 358 -22.47 -11.00 1.34
N ARG A 359 -23.25 -10.71 0.30
CA ARG A 359 -22.73 -9.98 -0.88
C ARG A 359 -22.23 -8.61 -0.48
N TYR A 360 -23.02 -7.85 0.28
CA TYR A 360 -22.65 -6.53 0.78
C TYR A 360 -21.41 -6.57 1.69
N LEU A 361 -21.33 -7.54 2.61
CA LEU A 361 -20.14 -7.76 3.44
C LEU A 361 -18.89 -8.09 2.59
N ARG A 362 -19.05 -8.87 1.52
CA ARG A 362 -17.98 -9.19 0.58
C ARG A 362 -17.50 -7.95 -0.17
N GLN A 363 -18.42 -7.12 -0.66
CA GLN A 363 -18.10 -5.83 -1.27
C GLN A 363 -17.37 -4.92 -0.29
N TRP A 364 -17.82 -4.84 0.98
CA TRP A 364 -17.14 -4.06 2.02
C TRP A 364 -15.71 -4.55 2.24
N ALA A 365 -15.54 -5.86 2.42
CA ALA A 365 -14.23 -6.46 2.60
C ALA A 365 -13.31 -6.22 1.38
N GLY A 366 -13.86 -6.29 0.16
CA GLY A 366 -13.13 -5.94 -1.06
C GLY A 366 -12.76 -4.46 -1.16
N TYR A 367 -13.67 -3.55 -0.81
CA TYR A 367 -13.41 -2.10 -0.82
C TYR A 367 -12.27 -1.74 0.16
N ASN A 368 -12.16 -2.44 1.28
CA ASN A 368 -11.04 -2.34 2.24
C ASN A 368 -9.68 -2.79 1.67
N LEU A 369 -9.62 -3.38 0.47
CA LEU A 369 -8.36 -3.63 -0.24
C LEU A 369 -7.84 -2.39 -0.97
N THR A 370 -8.66 -1.36 -1.17
CA THR A 370 -8.28 -0.14 -1.91
C THR A 370 -7.90 1.00 -0.96
N GLY A 371 -7.23 2.02 -1.47
CA GLY A 371 -7.09 3.33 -0.82
C GLY A 371 -8.21 4.31 -1.19
N GLU A 372 -9.22 3.87 -1.93
CA GLU A 372 -10.31 4.72 -2.42
C GLU A 372 -11.20 5.21 -1.27
N MET A 373 -11.57 6.49 -1.28
CA MET A 373 -12.45 7.09 -0.26
C MET A 373 -13.76 7.66 -0.85
N GLY A 374 -14.04 7.40 -2.14
CA GLY A 374 -15.17 8.00 -2.87
C GLY A 374 -16.54 7.73 -2.25
N GLU A 375 -16.73 6.58 -1.62
CA GLU A 375 -17.98 6.19 -0.95
C GLU A 375 -18.25 6.99 0.33
N GLN A 376 -17.20 7.50 0.98
CA GLN A 376 -17.28 8.26 2.24
C GLN A 376 -18.00 7.54 3.40
N ILE A 377 -18.17 6.21 3.37
CA ILE A 377 -18.90 5.47 4.41
C ILE A 377 -17.98 4.81 5.46
N PHE A 378 -18.53 4.56 6.64
CA PHE A 378 -17.98 3.68 7.66
C PHE A 378 -19.04 2.71 8.18
N HIS A 379 -18.62 1.57 8.71
CA HIS A 379 -19.53 0.52 9.16
C HIS A 379 -19.61 0.44 10.68
N ILE A 380 -20.83 0.36 11.18
CA ILE A 380 -21.12 -0.14 12.53
C ILE A 380 -21.58 -1.60 12.39
N TRP A 381 -20.77 -2.52 12.89
CA TRP A 381 -21.16 -3.92 13.02
C TRP A 381 -21.85 -4.12 14.35
N TRP A 382 -23.17 -4.06 14.31
CA TRP A 382 -24.01 -4.15 15.49
C TRP A 382 -24.55 -5.57 15.67
N GLY A 383 -24.58 -6.05 16.90
CA GLY A 383 -25.36 -7.22 17.24
C GLY A 383 -25.79 -7.17 18.70
N PRO A 384 -27.07 -7.44 19.01
CA PRO A 384 -27.62 -7.27 20.36
C PRO A 384 -27.00 -8.23 21.38
N THR A 385 -26.44 -9.35 20.92
CA THR A 385 -25.78 -10.35 21.74
C THR A 385 -24.30 -10.51 21.33
N ALA A 386 -23.51 -10.96 22.30
CA ALA A 386 -22.15 -11.43 22.04
C ALA A 386 -22.17 -12.81 21.35
N ALA A 387 -21.00 -13.26 20.88
CA ALA A 387 -20.80 -14.59 20.26
C ALA A 387 -21.59 -14.82 18.95
N ASN A 388 -21.60 -13.81 18.08
CA ASN A 388 -22.28 -13.82 16.76
C ASN A 388 -21.32 -13.86 15.56
N GLY A 389 -20.02 -14.06 15.80
CA GLY A 389 -19.01 -14.17 14.75
C GLY A 389 -18.42 -12.85 14.24
N LYS A 390 -18.93 -11.69 14.66
CA LYS A 390 -18.44 -10.34 14.30
C LYS A 390 -16.91 -10.26 14.33
N SER A 391 -16.34 -10.37 15.53
CA SER A 391 -14.90 -10.22 15.76
C SER A 391 -14.08 -11.29 15.04
N THR A 392 -14.55 -12.53 14.98
CA THR A 392 -13.85 -13.61 14.29
C THR A 392 -13.74 -13.34 12.79
N VAL A 393 -14.83 -12.93 12.13
CA VAL A 393 -14.83 -12.61 10.70
C VAL A 393 -13.97 -11.39 10.40
N GLY A 394 -14.17 -10.28 11.11
CA GLY A 394 -13.40 -9.07 10.82
C GLY A 394 -11.93 -9.18 11.18
N ASN A 395 -11.56 -9.91 12.25
CA ASN A 395 -10.14 -10.17 12.54
C ASN A 395 -9.49 -11.02 11.46
N PHE A 396 -10.16 -12.08 11.00
CA PHE A 396 -9.66 -12.88 9.89
C PHE A 396 -9.42 -12.03 8.63
N LEU A 397 -10.42 -11.23 8.21
CA LEU A 397 -10.29 -10.38 7.03
C LEU A 397 -9.19 -9.31 7.18
N ARG A 398 -9.11 -8.66 8.34
CA ARG A 398 -8.05 -7.68 8.66
C ARG A 398 -6.66 -8.34 8.67
N GLU A 399 -6.54 -9.56 9.16
CA GLU A 399 -5.28 -10.29 9.20
C GLU A 399 -4.86 -10.77 7.79
N CYS A 400 -5.79 -11.12 6.91
CA CYS A 400 -5.48 -11.45 5.51
C CYS A 400 -4.74 -10.31 4.79
N VAL A 401 -5.15 -9.06 5.06
CA VAL A 401 -4.57 -7.87 4.41
C VAL A 401 -3.27 -7.38 5.07
N GLY A 402 -2.73 -8.08 6.07
CA GLY A 402 -1.42 -7.81 6.64
C GLY A 402 -1.27 -6.38 7.14
N ASP A 403 -0.23 -5.68 6.68
CA ASP A 403 0.11 -4.31 7.13
C ASP A 403 -0.89 -3.24 6.68
N TYR A 404 -1.80 -3.59 5.77
CA TYR A 404 -2.95 -2.74 5.40
C TYR A 404 -4.09 -2.82 6.44
N GLY A 405 -4.06 -3.76 7.37
CA GLY A 405 -5.06 -3.93 8.41
C GLY A 405 -4.54 -3.51 9.78
N ASP A 406 -5.28 -2.65 10.51
CA ASP A 406 -4.88 -2.20 11.85
C ASP A 406 -6.08 -2.08 12.81
N ILE A 407 -5.78 -1.99 14.09
CA ILE A 407 -6.73 -1.76 15.17
C ILE A 407 -6.41 -0.42 15.81
N THR A 408 -7.39 0.46 15.98
CA THR A 408 -7.26 1.67 16.79
C THR A 408 -8.14 1.65 18.03
N ASN A 409 -7.75 2.45 19.02
CA ASN A 409 -8.60 2.63 20.18
C ASN A 409 -9.81 3.48 19.82
N VAL A 410 -10.99 3.07 20.29
CA VAL A 410 -12.26 3.66 19.83
C VAL A 410 -12.39 5.13 20.27
N GLU A 411 -11.78 5.49 21.39
CA GLU A 411 -11.62 6.82 21.95
C GLU A 411 -10.95 7.81 20.99
N THR A 412 -10.22 7.31 19.99
CA THR A 412 -9.71 8.15 18.90
C THR A 412 -10.84 8.89 18.17
N PHE A 413 -12.00 8.24 18.02
CA PHE A 413 -13.17 8.73 17.29
C PHE A 413 -14.32 9.18 18.20
N LEU A 414 -14.10 9.25 19.52
CA LEU A 414 -15.08 9.74 20.47
C LEU A 414 -14.82 11.21 20.80
N ASP A 415 -15.89 11.93 21.14
CA ASP A 415 -15.81 13.27 21.72
C ASP A 415 -15.58 13.13 23.24
N ASP A 416 -14.35 13.38 23.68
CA ASP A 416 -13.96 13.36 25.09
C ASP A 416 -14.29 14.68 25.82
N GLY A 417 -14.89 15.66 25.13
CA GLY A 417 -15.23 16.98 25.66
C GLY A 417 -14.03 17.87 25.97
N GLN A 418 -12.79 17.39 25.75
CA GLN A 418 -11.57 18.15 25.98
C GLN A 418 -10.99 18.65 24.66
N LYS A 419 -10.74 19.96 24.58
CA LYS A 419 -9.96 20.51 23.47
C LYS A 419 -8.51 20.05 23.62
N LYS A 420 -8.12 18.97 22.92
CA LYS A 420 -6.70 18.57 22.80
C LYS A 420 -5.89 19.78 22.32
N ARG A 421 -4.77 20.07 22.99
CA ARG A 421 -3.88 21.17 22.57
C ARG A 421 -3.24 20.80 21.23
N GLY A 422 -3.14 21.76 20.31
CA GLY A 422 -2.70 21.51 18.93
C GLY A 422 -1.24 21.05 18.76
N ASP A 423 -0.45 21.01 19.83
CA ASP A 423 0.94 20.58 19.86
C ASP A 423 1.15 19.14 20.36
N GLN A 424 0.08 18.46 20.81
CA GLN A 424 0.15 17.12 21.40
C GLN A 424 0.50 16.04 20.35
N ALA A 425 1.21 15.01 20.81
CA ALA A 425 1.47 13.81 20.01
C ALA A 425 0.17 13.03 19.77
N THR A 426 0.08 12.36 18.61
CA THR A 426 -1.09 11.60 18.17
C THR A 426 -0.71 10.15 17.85
N PRO A 427 -0.25 9.36 18.84
CA PRO A 427 0.32 8.04 18.62
C PRO A 427 -0.64 7.07 17.90
N ASP A 428 -1.95 7.20 18.14
CA ASP A 428 -2.97 6.38 17.47
C ASP A 428 -3.16 6.71 15.99
N ILE A 429 -2.85 7.94 15.58
CA ILE A 429 -3.00 8.41 14.20
C ILE A 429 -1.71 8.19 13.40
N VAL A 430 -0.54 8.28 14.04
CA VAL A 430 0.79 8.16 13.41
C VAL A 430 0.99 6.82 12.68
N ARG A 431 0.32 5.75 13.12
CA ARG A 431 0.42 4.41 12.49
C ARG A 431 -0.52 4.18 11.31
N LEU A 432 -1.53 5.04 11.14
CA LEU A 432 -2.58 4.90 10.13
C LEU A 432 -2.20 5.21 8.67
N PRO A 433 -1.10 5.90 8.33
CA PRO A 433 -0.70 6.06 6.93
C PRO A 433 -0.55 4.70 6.22
N GLY A 434 -1.23 4.56 5.08
CA GLY A 434 -1.26 3.34 4.26
C GLY A 434 -2.18 2.23 4.78
N VAL A 435 -2.79 2.37 5.97
CA VAL A 435 -3.82 1.43 6.45
C VAL A 435 -5.08 1.58 5.60
N ARG A 436 -5.71 0.45 5.24
CA ARG A 436 -6.93 0.39 4.41
C ARG A 436 -8.11 -0.24 5.15
N PHE A 437 -7.85 -1.21 6.03
CA PHE A 437 -8.85 -1.84 6.88
C PHE A 437 -8.61 -1.47 8.35
N LEU A 438 -9.33 -0.47 8.85
CA LEU A 438 -9.24 -0.06 10.25
C LEU A 438 -10.41 -0.59 11.07
N THR A 439 -10.09 -1.24 12.19
CA THR A 439 -11.10 -1.69 13.16
C THR A 439 -10.90 -1.02 14.52
N SER A 440 -11.95 -0.91 15.33
CA SER A 440 -11.83 -0.44 16.72
C SER A 440 -12.77 -1.20 17.63
N GLY A 441 -12.41 -1.34 18.91
CA GLY A 441 -13.24 -2.03 19.92
C GLY A 441 -14.58 -1.37 20.23
N GLU A 442 -15.28 -1.91 21.24
CA GLU A 442 -16.59 -1.44 21.64
C GLU A 442 -16.50 -0.09 22.38
N PRO A 443 -17.22 0.95 21.92
CA PRO A 443 -17.41 2.20 22.66
C PRO A 443 -18.03 1.97 24.03
N GLY A 444 -17.59 2.71 25.05
CA GLY A 444 -18.22 2.68 26.36
C GLY A 444 -19.70 3.12 26.31
N PRO A 445 -20.56 2.67 27.24
CA PRO A 445 -21.95 3.12 27.29
C PRO A 445 -22.07 4.65 27.38
N GLY A 446 -22.94 5.25 26.55
CA GLY A 446 -23.13 6.71 26.50
C GLY A 446 -22.00 7.49 25.80
N SER A 447 -21.10 6.80 25.10
CA SER A 447 -20.06 7.43 24.29
C SER A 447 -20.65 8.17 23.10
N LYS A 448 -20.09 9.33 22.79
CA LYS A 448 -20.51 10.18 21.66
C LYS A 448 -19.45 10.18 20.58
N PHE A 449 -19.86 10.05 19.33
CA PHE A 449 -18.93 10.15 18.21
C PHE A 449 -18.45 11.59 17.97
N ASN A 450 -17.17 11.72 17.63
CA ASN A 450 -16.57 12.97 17.16
C ASN A 450 -16.89 13.15 15.67
N GLU A 451 -18.06 13.71 15.39
CA GLU A 451 -18.55 13.92 14.02
C GLU A 451 -17.57 14.68 13.11
N PRO A 452 -16.95 15.81 13.51
CA PRO A 452 -15.97 16.50 12.68
C PRO A 452 -14.78 15.61 12.27
N LEU A 453 -14.26 14.83 13.21
CA LEU A 453 -13.15 13.91 12.92
C LEU A 453 -13.59 12.79 11.98
N ILE A 454 -14.76 12.18 12.22
CA ILE A 454 -15.31 11.12 11.36
C ILE A 454 -15.53 11.63 9.94
N ASN A 455 -16.11 12.81 9.78
CA ASN A 455 -16.33 13.43 8.48
C ASN A 455 -15.01 13.66 7.73
N SER A 456 -13.96 14.08 8.44
CA SER A 456 -12.62 14.29 7.89
C SER A 456 -11.97 12.97 7.46
N VAL A 457 -11.98 11.93 8.30
CA VAL A 457 -11.33 10.65 7.96
C VAL A 457 -12.07 9.88 6.87
N THR A 458 -13.40 9.87 6.88
CA THR A 458 -14.20 9.24 5.83
C THR A 458 -14.18 10.02 4.53
N GLY A 459 -13.98 11.34 4.59
CA GLY A 459 -13.77 12.18 3.41
C GLY A 459 -12.39 12.02 2.77
N GLY A 460 -11.42 11.42 3.47
CA GLY A 460 -10.03 11.35 3.01
C GLY A 460 -9.27 12.67 3.12
N ASP A 461 -9.74 13.59 3.97
CA ASP A 461 -9.14 14.91 4.12
C ASP A 461 -7.72 14.81 4.72
N PRO A 462 -6.73 15.58 4.21
CA PRO A 462 -5.38 15.53 4.76
C PRO A 462 -5.33 15.96 6.24
N MET A 463 -4.69 15.14 7.07
CA MET A 463 -4.54 15.37 8.52
C MET A 463 -3.08 15.56 8.90
N LEU A 464 -2.85 16.22 10.03
CA LEU A 464 -1.53 16.29 10.66
C LEU A 464 -1.40 15.20 11.73
N ALA A 465 -0.34 14.41 11.62
CA ALA A 465 0.07 13.45 12.64
C ALA A 465 1.44 13.85 13.20
N ARG A 466 1.66 13.58 14.49
CA ARG A 466 2.94 13.81 15.14
C ARG A 466 3.29 12.66 16.04
N ASP A 467 4.44 12.06 15.75
CA ASP A 467 5.07 11.09 16.63
C ASP A 467 5.84 11.79 17.76
N ASN A 468 6.06 11.07 18.85
CA ASN A 468 6.84 11.57 19.98
C ASN A 468 8.23 12.02 19.51
N PHE A 469 8.62 13.23 19.91
CA PHE A 469 9.93 13.83 19.60
C PHE A 469 10.22 14.08 18.10
N ARG A 470 9.21 14.03 17.23
CA ARG A 470 9.35 14.34 15.79
C ARG A 470 8.53 15.56 15.37
N SER A 471 8.82 16.04 14.15
CA SER A 471 8.02 17.06 13.48
C SER A 471 6.69 16.47 13.02
N PHE A 472 5.67 17.33 12.87
CA PHE A 472 4.42 16.94 12.22
C PHE A 472 4.68 16.49 10.79
N PHE A 473 3.94 15.48 10.34
CA PHE A 473 3.81 15.15 8.93
C PHE A 473 2.34 15.12 8.54
N ARG A 474 2.07 15.42 7.27
CA ARG A 474 0.73 15.36 6.70
C ARG A 474 0.52 14.02 6.02
N PHE A 475 -0.66 13.44 6.17
CA PHE A 475 -1.08 12.28 5.38
C PHE A 475 -2.59 12.36 5.11
N SER A 476 -3.06 11.69 4.07
CA SER A 476 -4.48 11.53 3.81
C SER A 476 -4.94 10.13 4.26
N PRO A 477 -6.04 10.02 5.02
CA PRO A 477 -6.62 8.74 5.38
C PRO A 477 -7.06 7.96 4.15
N THR A 478 -6.68 6.69 4.08
CA THR A 478 -7.12 5.74 3.05
C THR A 478 -7.83 4.52 3.66
N PHE A 479 -7.98 4.51 4.99
CA PHE A 479 -8.65 3.46 5.73
C PHE A 479 -10.16 3.63 5.72
N LYS A 480 -10.85 2.50 5.62
CA LYS A 480 -12.27 2.40 5.92
C LYS A 480 -12.40 1.90 7.35
N TRP A 481 -13.22 2.57 8.14
CA TRP A 481 -13.40 2.26 9.55
C TRP A 481 -14.58 1.32 9.77
N THR A 482 -14.33 0.25 10.51
CA THR A 482 -15.36 -0.68 11.01
C THR A 482 -15.32 -0.69 12.54
N VAL A 483 -16.41 -0.28 13.18
CA VAL A 483 -16.58 -0.37 14.63
C VAL A 483 -17.58 -1.46 14.96
N TRP A 484 -17.21 -2.35 15.88
CA TRP A 484 -18.11 -3.38 16.41
C TRP A 484 -18.62 -2.97 17.78
N CYS A 485 -19.92 -3.10 17.98
CA CYS A 485 -20.55 -2.76 19.24
C CYS A 485 -21.77 -3.66 19.53
N ASN A 486 -22.10 -3.79 20.81
CA ASN A 486 -23.36 -4.38 21.25
C ASN A 486 -24.38 -3.28 21.57
N LYS A 487 -23.90 -2.12 22.06
CA LYS A 487 -24.67 -0.87 22.15
C LYS A 487 -24.17 0.15 21.13
N LYS A 488 -25.08 0.70 20.33
CA LYS A 488 -24.75 1.74 19.34
C LYS A 488 -24.34 3.02 20.09
N PRO A 489 -23.26 3.71 19.69
CA PRO A 489 -22.89 5.01 20.27
C PRO A 489 -23.92 6.08 19.99
N ASP A 490 -23.91 7.16 20.76
CA ASP A 490 -24.82 8.27 20.51
C ASP A 490 -24.24 9.19 19.42
N ILE A 491 -25.10 9.70 18.55
CA ILE A 491 -24.80 10.80 17.64
C ILE A 491 -25.81 11.93 17.92
N PRO A 492 -25.65 12.67 19.05
CA PRO A 492 -26.65 13.65 19.46
C PRO A 492 -26.72 14.79 18.46
N GLN A 493 -27.90 15.04 17.89
CA GLN A 493 -28.11 16.09 16.87
C GLN A 493 -27.18 15.95 15.65
N GLY A 494 -26.86 14.71 15.26
CA GLY A 494 -25.97 14.44 14.12
C GLY A 494 -26.42 15.10 12.83
N THR A 495 -25.48 15.67 12.07
CA THR A 495 -25.80 16.31 10.80
C THR A 495 -26.10 15.27 9.71
N GLU A 496 -26.74 15.71 8.61
CA GLU A 496 -26.90 14.86 7.42
C GLU A 496 -25.55 14.32 6.90
N GLY A 497 -24.47 15.05 7.20
CA GLY A 497 -23.10 14.64 6.91
C GLY A 497 -22.71 13.32 7.56
N ILE A 498 -22.97 13.09 8.85
CA ILE A 498 -22.61 11.80 9.47
C ILE A 498 -23.60 10.69 9.11
N TRP A 499 -24.89 11.02 8.96
CA TRP A 499 -25.92 10.03 8.68
C TRP A 499 -25.80 9.37 7.30
N ARG A 500 -25.37 10.12 6.28
CA ARG A 500 -25.08 9.51 4.96
C ARG A 500 -23.87 8.57 4.96
N ARG A 501 -22.99 8.70 5.95
CA ARG A 501 -21.72 7.95 6.05
C ARG A 501 -21.86 6.68 6.88
N VAL A 502 -22.77 6.63 7.85
CA VAL A 502 -22.90 5.49 8.76
C VAL A 502 -23.77 4.38 8.16
N LYS A 503 -23.20 3.17 8.05
CA LYS A 503 -23.91 1.97 7.62
C LYS A 503 -23.94 0.93 8.74
N VAL A 504 -25.14 0.58 9.20
CA VAL A 504 -25.35 -0.37 10.30
C VAL A 504 -25.57 -1.77 9.76
N LEU A 505 -24.57 -2.64 9.94
CA LEU A 505 -24.64 -4.04 9.56
C LEU A 505 -25.04 -4.90 10.76
N LEU A 506 -26.20 -5.54 10.69
CA LEU A 506 -26.72 -6.43 11.73
C LEU A 506 -26.04 -7.80 11.74
N TRP A 507 -25.70 -8.29 12.94
CA TRP A 507 -25.17 -9.63 13.22
C TRP A 507 -26.08 -10.34 14.23
N GLU A 508 -27.01 -11.14 13.70
CA GLU A 508 -28.13 -11.74 14.46
C GLU A 508 -27.88 -13.19 14.92
N SER A 509 -26.88 -13.87 14.37
CA SER A 509 -26.53 -15.24 14.77
C SER A 509 -26.03 -15.28 16.22
N HIS A 510 -26.13 -16.41 16.89
CA HIS A 510 -25.65 -16.54 18.26
C HIS A 510 -25.19 -17.97 18.54
N LEU A 511 -24.02 -18.11 19.17
CA LEU A 511 -23.53 -19.40 19.69
C LEU A 511 -23.71 -19.49 21.19
N GLN A 512 -24.19 -20.65 21.62
CA GLN A 512 -24.12 -21.05 23.01
C GLN A 512 -22.67 -21.28 23.44
N PRO A 513 -22.34 -21.10 24.73
CA PRO A 513 -20.96 -21.25 25.21
C PRO A 513 -20.29 -22.60 24.88
N HIS A 514 -21.05 -23.69 24.84
CA HIS A 514 -20.55 -25.04 24.57
C HIS A 514 -20.29 -25.30 23.07
N GLU A 515 -20.87 -24.50 22.18
CA GLU A 515 -20.65 -24.58 20.73
C GLU A 515 -19.38 -23.80 20.30
N LYS A 516 -18.76 -23.07 21.23
CA LYS A 516 -17.59 -22.24 20.92
C LYS A 516 -16.36 -23.10 20.69
N ASP A 517 -15.97 -23.19 19.43
CA ASP A 517 -14.67 -23.72 19.03
C ASP A 517 -13.56 -22.68 19.28
N ARG A 518 -12.71 -22.95 20.27
CA ARG A 518 -11.58 -22.08 20.63
C ARG A 518 -10.41 -22.15 19.65
N ASP A 519 -10.31 -23.21 18.85
CA ASP A 519 -9.21 -23.42 17.90
C ASP A 519 -9.56 -22.92 16.49
N LEU A 520 -10.83 -22.60 16.22
CA LEU A 520 -11.28 -22.05 14.93
C LEU A 520 -10.38 -20.90 14.43
N PRO A 521 -9.97 -19.89 15.25
CA PRO A 521 -9.08 -18.84 14.77
C PRO A 521 -7.75 -19.38 14.21
N ASN A 522 -7.15 -20.41 14.81
CA ASN A 522 -5.90 -20.99 14.32
C ASN A 522 -6.07 -21.73 13.00
N ARG A 523 -7.20 -22.42 12.82
CA ARG A 523 -7.51 -23.08 11.54
C ARG A 523 -7.75 -22.06 10.44
N LEU A 524 -8.46 -20.98 10.74
CA LEU A 524 -8.69 -19.89 9.80
C LEU A 524 -7.38 -19.28 9.29
N LYS A 525 -6.32 -19.17 10.11
CA LYS A 525 -5.02 -18.64 9.64
C LYS A 525 -4.44 -19.39 8.43
N ARG A 526 -4.80 -20.66 8.26
CA ARG A 526 -4.35 -21.49 7.12
C ARG A 526 -5.11 -21.17 5.82
N GLU A 527 -6.20 -20.41 5.90
CA GLU A 527 -7.08 -20.05 4.78
C GLU A 527 -6.92 -18.59 4.35
N TYR A 528 -5.86 -17.88 4.77
CA TYR A 528 -5.68 -16.46 4.42
C TYR A 528 -5.70 -16.19 2.91
N ALA A 529 -5.04 -17.03 2.10
CA ALA A 529 -5.04 -16.88 0.65
C ALA A 529 -6.47 -16.95 0.07
N GLY A 530 -7.29 -17.89 0.54
CA GLY A 530 -8.69 -18.00 0.12
C GLY A 530 -9.57 -16.88 0.70
N GLY A 531 -9.25 -16.35 1.88
CA GLY A 531 -9.85 -15.15 2.44
C GLY A 531 -9.57 -13.91 1.58
N LEU A 532 -8.31 -13.70 1.19
CA LEU A 532 -7.89 -12.63 0.30
C LEU A 532 -8.56 -12.76 -1.09
N ALA A 533 -8.61 -13.98 -1.64
CA ALA A 533 -9.32 -14.24 -2.89
C ALA A 533 -10.82 -13.90 -2.79
N TRP A 534 -11.45 -14.22 -1.66
CA TRP A 534 -12.84 -13.86 -1.39
C TRP A 534 -13.07 -12.35 -1.33
N MET A 535 -12.12 -11.60 -0.72
CA MET A 535 -12.15 -10.13 -0.69
C MET A 535 -11.98 -9.53 -2.09
N VAL A 536 -11.03 -10.04 -2.90
CA VAL A 536 -10.79 -9.56 -4.27
C VAL A 536 -12.03 -9.76 -5.15
N ARG A 537 -12.73 -10.90 -5.04
CA ARG A 537 -14.02 -11.11 -5.73
C ARG A 537 -15.07 -10.09 -5.30
N GLY A 538 -15.06 -9.68 -4.02
CA GLY A 538 -15.89 -8.60 -3.51
C GLY A 538 -15.56 -7.23 -4.11
N LEU A 539 -14.26 -6.96 -4.28
CA LEU A 539 -13.81 -5.70 -4.89
C LEU A 539 -14.22 -5.62 -6.35
N ILE A 540 -14.05 -6.70 -7.12
CA ILE A 540 -14.50 -6.77 -8.53
C ILE A 540 -16.02 -6.54 -8.61
N ASP A 541 -16.80 -7.18 -7.72
CA ASP A 541 -18.26 -6.99 -7.65
C ASP A 541 -18.64 -5.53 -7.32
N TRP A 542 -17.89 -4.86 -6.44
CA TRP A 542 -18.08 -3.42 -6.17
C TRP A 542 -17.66 -2.53 -7.35
N MET A 543 -16.57 -2.84 -8.04
CA MET A 543 -16.11 -2.06 -9.21
C MET A 543 -17.14 -2.09 -10.35
N GLU A 544 -17.87 -3.19 -10.51
CA GLU A 544 -18.91 -3.33 -11.53
C GLU A 544 -20.25 -2.70 -11.14
N HIS A 545 -20.64 -2.80 -9.86
CA HIS A 545 -22.02 -2.51 -9.44
C HIS A 545 -22.15 -1.41 -8.38
N GLY A 546 -21.03 -0.89 -7.86
CA GLY A 546 -21.02 -0.13 -6.61
C GLY A 546 -21.49 -0.98 -5.43
N PHE A 547 -21.78 -0.35 -4.30
CA PHE A 547 -22.40 -1.03 -3.18
C PHE A 547 -23.86 -1.40 -3.49
N VAL A 548 -24.16 -2.70 -3.47
CA VAL A 548 -25.54 -3.19 -3.54
C VAL A 548 -26.06 -3.31 -2.11
N GLU A 549 -26.55 -2.19 -1.57
CA GLU A 549 -27.01 -2.08 -0.19
C GLU A 549 -28.29 -2.91 0.05
N PRO A 550 -28.28 -3.88 0.97
CA PRO A 550 -29.48 -4.63 1.32
C PRO A 550 -30.47 -3.77 2.09
N GLU A 551 -31.76 -4.04 1.88
CA GLU A 551 -32.84 -3.34 2.56
C GLU A 551 -32.73 -3.35 4.09
N ASP A 552 -32.25 -4.45 4.67
CA ASP A 552 -32.08 -4.53 6.12
C ASP A 552 -30.91 -3.69 6.65
N VAL A 553 -29.89 -3.37 5.85
CA VAL A 553 -28.84 -2.41 6.24
C VAL A 553 -29.42 -1.00 6.25
N ARG A 554 -30.19 -0.64 5.22
CA ARG A 554 -30.88 0.66 5.12
C ARG A 554 -31.79 0.89 6.32
N VAL A 555 -32.67 -0.06 6.61
CA VAL A 555 -33.61 0.00 7.74
C VAL A 555 -32.89 0.10 9.08
N GLN A 556 -31.79 -0.62 9.28
CA GLN A 556 -31.03 -0.55 10.54
C GLN A 556 -30.29 0.78 10.71
N SER A 557 -29.77 1.35 9.61
CA SER A 557 -29.19 2.69 9.62
C SER A 557 -30.24 3.77 9.91
N GLU A 558 -31.43 3.68 9.32
CA GLU A 558 -32.53 4.60 9.59
C GLU A 558 -33.05 4.48 11.02
N ALA A 559 -33.25 3.26 11.52
CA ALA A 559 -33.64 3.04 12.91
C ALA A 559 -32.61 3.63 13.88
N TYR A 560 -31.31 3.50 13.59
CA TYR A 560 -30.27 4.12 14.41
C TYR A 560 -30.32 5.66 14.39
N ARG A 561 -30.64 6.26 13.24
CA ARG A 561 -30.89 7.71 13.11
C ARG A 561 -32.08 8.14 13.95
N ASP A 562 -33.19 7.40 13.87
CA ASP A 562 -34.41 7.68 14.62
C ASP A 562 -34.24 7.52 16.13
N ASP A 563 -33.50 6.50 16.57
CA ASP A 563 -33.17 6.24 17.97
C ASP A 563 -32.27 7.35 18.54
N SER A 564 -31.39 7.92 17.71
CA SER A 564 -30.44 8.98 18.11
C SER A 564 -31.06 10.38 18.14
N ASP A 565 -32.36 10.49 17.89
CA ASP A 565 -33.10 11.74 17.79
C ASP A 565 -34.24 11.83 18.84
N PRO A 566 -33.93 12.26 20.07
CA PRO A 566 -34.93 12.41 21.12
C PRO A 566 -36.07 13.35 20.75
N LEU A 567 -35.82 14.37 19.92
CA LEU A 567 -36.88 15.29 19.53
C LEU A 567 -37.84 14.65 18.52
N ALA A 568 -37.33 13.89 17.53
CA ALA A 568 -38.22 13.18 16.62
C ALA A 568 -39.04 12.10 17.35
N SER A 569 -38.41 11.36 18.27
CA SER A 569 -39.11 10.36 19.10
C SER A 569 -40.22 11.02 19.93
N PHE A 570 -39.92 12.14 20.59
CA PHE A 570 -40.92 12.95 21.28
C PHE A 570 -42.06 13.40 20.36
N LEU A 571 -41.74 14.01 19.22
CA LEU A 571 -42.76 14.54 18.30
C LEU A 571 -43.67 13.42 17.77
N ARG A 572 -43.11 12.26 17.41
CA ARG A 572 -43.89 11.09 16.97
C ARG A 572 -44.84 10.57 18.05
N MET A 573 -44.40 10.54 19.31
CA MET A 573 -45.19 9.97 20.41
C MET A 573 -46.20 10.95 21.01
N CYS A 574 -45.85 12.23 21.03
CA CYS A 574 -46.57 13.24 21.81
C CYS A 574 -47.31 14.27 20.93
N THR A 575 -47.07 14.31 19.63
CA THR A 575 -47.67 15.28 18.72
C THR A 575 -48.19 14.66 17.42
N VAL A 576 -49.04 15.41 16.71
CA VAL A 576 -49.46 15.13 15.33
C VAL A 576 -49.38 16.42 14.52
N GLU A 577 -48.96 16.33 13.26
CA GLU A 577 -49.02 17.45 12.32
C GLU A 577 -50.46 17.68 11.89
N GLU A 578 -50.94 18.92 12.02
CA GLU A 578 -52.32 19.30 11.74
C GLU A 578 -52.34 20.75 11.24
N ASP A 579 -52.80 20.95 10.00
CA ASP A 579 -52.82 22.28 9.38
C ASP A 579 -53.73 23.24 10.17
N GLY A 580 -53.23 24.46 10.38
CA GLY A 580 -53.89 25.47 11.23
C GLY A 580 -53.80 25.24 12.74
N ALA A 581 -53.33 24.08 13.22
CA ALA A 581 -53.16 23.83 14.65
C ALA A 581 -52.05 24.67 15.27
N ARG A 582 -52.20 24.97 16.57
CA ARG A 582 -51.22 25.75 17.34
C ARG A 582 -51.04 25.16 18.73
N VAL A 583 -49.80 25.12 19.20
CA VAL A 583 -49.47 24.74 20.58
C VAL A 583 -48.60 25.78 21.26
N GLN A 584 -48.90 26.07 22.52
CA GLN A 584 -48.09 26.96 23.34
C GLN A 584 -46.70 26.35 23.59
N SER A 585 -45.64 27.13 23.32
CA SER A 585 -44.25 26.69 23.42
C SER A 585 -43.86 26.23 24.83
N SER A 586 -44.42 26.85 25.89
CA SER A 586 -44.21 26.40 27.27
C SER A 586 -44.81 25.03 27.53
N HIS A 587 -46.07 24.79 27.13
CA HIS A 587 -46.74 23.50 27.35
C HIS A 587 -46.09 22.37 26.57
N LEU A 588 -45.69 22.62 25.30
CA LEU A 588 -44.99 21.62 24.51
C LEU A 588 -43.62 21.29 25.12
N TYR A 589 -42.92 22.29 25.68
CA TYR A 589 -41.65 22.08 26.35
C TYR A 589 -41.80 21.33 27.69
N GLU A 590 -42.84 21.63 28.48
CA GLU A 590 -43.17 20.90 29.70
C GLU A 590 -43.48 19.42 29.40
N LEU A 591 -44.26 19.17 28.35
CA LEU A 591 -44.52 17.83 27.83
C LEU A 591 -43.24 17.12 27.40
N PHE A 592 -42.31 17.83 26.74
CA PHE A 592 -41.00 17.29 26.37
C PHE A 592 -40.17 16.89 27.59
N CYS A 593 -40.09 17.74 28.62
CA CYS A 593 -39.38 17.41 29.87
C CYS A 593 -39.98 16.19 30.57
N ALA A 594 -41.31 16.10 30.63
CA ALA A 594 -42.02 14.97 31.23
C ALA A 594 -41.76 13.67 30.47
N TRP A 595 -41.89 13.69 29.14
CA TRP A 595 -41.57 12.56 28.26
C TRP A 595 -40.10 12.16 28.37
N ALA A 596 -39.16 13.12 28.32
CA ALA A 596 -37.73 12.83 28.39
C ALA A 596 -37.36 12.13 29.70
N LYS A 597 -37.91 12.62 30.82
CA LYS A 597 -37.73 12.00 32.14
C LYS A 597 -38.29 10.58 32.20
N ALA A 598 -39.45 10.33 31.60
CA ALA A 598 -40.06 9.00 31.56
C ALA A 598 -39.33 8.04 30.62
N ALA A 599 -38.78 8.55 29.51
CA ALA A 599 -37.99 7.79 28.54
C ALA A 599 -36.53 7.55 28.99
N GLY A 600 -36.08 8.18 30.07
CA GLY A 600 -34.68 8.13 30.51
C GLY A 600 -33.73 8.98 29.64
N GLU A 601 -34.29 9.88 28.84
CA GLU A 601 -33.59 10.82 27.98
C GLU A 601 -33.13 12.07 28.75
N ALA A 602 -32.14 12.77 28.20
CA ALA A 602 -31.67 14.01 28.81
C ALA A 602 -32.69 15.14 28.67
N GLU A 603 -33.08 15.78 29.78
CA GLU A 603 -33.90 16.99 29.75
C GLU A 603 -33.12 18.16 29.14
N TRP A 604 -33.69 18.82 28.12
CA TRP A 604 -33.07 19.97 27.46
C TRP A 604 -33.50 21.26 28.12
N LYS A 605 -32.69 22.33 27.98
CA LYS A 605 -33.15 23.69 28.30
C LYS A 605 -34.12 24.18 27.23
N GLN A 606 -35.12 24.97 27.61
CA GLN A 606 -36.14 25.52 26.70
C GLN A 606 -35.57 26.22 25.46
N LYS A 607 -34.46 26.94 25.61
CA LYS A 607 -33.76 27.60 24.49
C LYS A 607 -33.20 26.58 23.48
N GLY A 608 -32.67 25.45 23.96
CA GLY A 608 -32.16 24.36 23.13
C GLY A 608 -33.30 23.63 22.41
N PHE A 609 -34.37 23.30 23.13
CA PHE A 609 -35.59 22.73 22.55
C PHE A 609 -36.19 23.62 21.46
N SER A 610 -36.34 24.92 21.74
CA SER A 610 -36.90 25.86 20.76
C SER A 610 -36.03 26.02 19.52
N ARG A 611 -34.71 25.92 19.66
CA ARG A 611 -33.80 25.96 18.50
C ARG A 611 -33.96 24.69 17.65
N ALA A 612 -33.99 23.52 18.28
CA ALA A 612 -34.13 22.24 17.60
C ALA A 612 -35.49 22.08 16.88
N MET A 613 -36.57 22.68 17.41
CA MET A 613 -37.86 22.77 16.72
C MET A 613 -37.78 23.62 15.45
N LYS A 614 -37.12 24.79 15.50
CA LYS A 614 -36.91 25.66 14.31
C LYS A 614 -36.04 24.99 13.26
N ASP A 615 -34.97 24.32 13.69
CA ASP A 615 -34.04 23.63 12.78
C ASP A 615 -34.76 22.47 12.04
N ARG A 616 -35.87 21.95 12.59
CA ARG A 616 -36.77 20.97 11.94
C ARG A 616 -37.85 21.60 11.06
N GLY A 617 -37.86 22.91 10.89
CA GLY A 617 -38.80 23.61 10.01
C GLY A 617 -40.14 23.97 10.67
N PHE A 618 -40.30 23.79 11.98
CA PHE A 618 -41.50 24.28 12.66
C PHE A 618 -41.43 25.80 12.86
N ASP A 619 -42.43 26.49 12.32
CA ASP A 619 -42.59 27.93 12.53
C ASP A 619 -43.20 28.23 13.89
N ASN A 620 -42.81 29.37 14.46
CA ASN A 620 -43.46 29.91 15.64
C ASN A 620 -43.92 31.35 15.47
N LYS A 621 -45.01 31.68 16.15
CA LYS A 621 -45.62 33.01 16.12
C LYS A 621 -45.89 33.50 17.53
N GLN A 622 -45.64 34.79 17.75
CA GLN A 622 -46.03 35.46 18.99
C GLN A 622 -47.53 35.78 18.95
N SER A 623 -48.31 35.10 19.79
CA SER A 623 -49.76 35.30 19.95
C SER A 623 -50.17 34.74 21.32
N ASN A 624 -50.45 35.62 22.30
CA ASN A 624 -50.68 35.24 23.71
C ASN A 624 -49.62 34.26 24.25
N GLY A 625 -48.34 34.63 24.09
CA GLY A 625 -47.19 33.75 24.29
C GLY A 625 -46.57 33.32 22.96
N MET A 626 -45.51 32.50 23.03
CA MET A 626 -44.92 31.91 21.83
C MET A 626 -45.67 30.62 21.48
N GLN A 627 -46.14 30.48 20.25
CA GLN A 627 -46.87 29.28 19.80
C GLN A 627 -46.18 28.66 18.58
N TRP A 628 -46.05 27.34 18.57
CA TRP A 628 -45.65 26.57 17.39
C TRP A 628 -46.85 26.33 16.49
N LEU A 629 -46.65 26.40 15.17
CA LEU A 629 -47.68 26.25 14.15
C LEU A 629 -47.63 24.87 13.51
N GLY A 630 -48.78 24.39 13.02
CA GLY A 630 -48.88 23.17 12.22
C GLY A 630 -48.80 21.88 13.04
N LEU A 631 -48.88 21.96 14.37
CA LEU A 631 -48.81 20.78 15.24
C LEU A 631 -49.72 20.87 16.47
N ARG A 632 -50.23 19.72 16.90
CA ARG A 632 -51.09 19.56 18.08
C ARG A 632 -50.52 18.47 19.01
N MET A 633 -50.67 18.66 20.32
CA MET A 633 -50.34 17.63 21.31
C MET A 633 -51.42 16.53 21.35
N ILE A 634 -50.98 15.27 21.37
CA ILE A 634 -51.84 14.07 21.53
C ILE A 634 -51.59 13.35 22.86
N ARG A 635 -50.71 13.90 23.69
CA ARG A 635 -50.37 13.48 25.05
C ARG A 635 -50.31 14.70 25.97
N ALA A 636 -50.46 14.47 27.27
CA ALA A 636 -50.34 15.46 28.33
C ALA A 636 -49.19 15.12 29.28
N VAL A 637 -48.76 16.10 30.08
CA VAL A 637 -47.69 15.93 31.07
C VAL A 637 -48.00 14.77 32.03
N ASP A 638 -49.26 14.67 32.44
CA ASP A 638 -49.78 13.66 33.38
C ASP A 638 -49.78 12.23 32.81
N ASP A 639 -49.53 12.06 31.50
CA ASP A 639 -49.35 10.73 30.89
C ASP A 639 -47.96 10.13 31.23
N PHE A 640 -47.00 10.96 31.64
CA PHE A 640 -45.60 10.57 31.85
C PHE A 640 -45.15 10.70 33.31
N VAL A 641 -45.66 11.70 34.03
CA VAL A 641 -45.27 11.99 35.41
C VAL A 641 -46.48 12.27 36.29
N ASP A 642 -46.43 11.87 37.56
CA ASP A 642 -47.49 12.16 38.53
C ASP A 642 -47.44 13.62 39.04
N ALA A 643 -48.40 13.99 39.89
CA ALA A 643 -48.48 15.33 40.50
C ALA A 643 -47.25 15.70 41.37
N HIS A 644 -46.37 14.74 41.67
CA HIS A 644 -45.11 14.92 42.39
C HIS A 644 -43.88 14.83 41.46
N GLY A 645 -44.10 14.73 40.14
CA GLY A 645 -43.06 14.64 39.13
C GLY A 645 -42.38 13.26 39.05
N LYS A 646 -42.99 12.20 39.58
CA LYS A 646 -42.46 10.83 39.52
C LYS A 646 -42.97 10.11 38.27
N VAL A 647 -42.09 9.37 37.60
CA VAL A 647 -42.41 8.64 36.35
C VAL A 647 -43.50 7.59 36.60
N ILE A 648 -44.54 7.60 35.77
CA ILE A 648 -45.63 6.62 35.77
C ILE A 648 -45.30 5.49 34.77
N THR A 649 -45.60 4.23 35.11
CA THR A 649 -45.33 3.08 34.22
C THR A 649 -46.30 3.08 33.04
N ILE A 650 -45.78 3.33 31.83
CA ILE A 650 -46.55 3.30 30.58
C ILE A 650 -46.66 1.85 30.09
N LYS A 651 -47.88 1.30 30.01
CA LYS A 651 -48.16 0.09 29.23
C LYS A 651 -48.35 0.50 27.78
N ILE A 652 -47.40 0.19 26.91
CA ILE A 652 -47.49 0.51 25.49
C ILE A 652 -48.27 -0.62 24.80
N ASP A 653 -49.58 -0.48 24.73
CA ASP A 653 -50.41 -1.12 23.70
C ASP A 653 -51.06 0.03 22.91
N ASP A 654 -51.07 -0.09 21.58
CA ASP A 654 -51.60 0.85 20.56
C ASP A 654 -50.67 1.99 20.08
N ALA A 655 -49.80 1.67 19.12
CA ALA A 655 -49.34 2.64 18.13
C ALA A 655 -50.30 2.63 16.92
N PRO A 656 -50.84 3.78 16.46
CA PRO A 656 -51.56 3.84 15.20
C PRO A 656 -50.56 3.75 14.03
N VAL A 657 -50.89 2.91 13.06
CA VAL A 657 -50.16 2.76 11.78
C VAL A 657 -50.23 4.10 11.02
N GLY A 658 -49.11 4.81 10.96
CA GLY A 658 -48.99 6.06 10.20
C GLY A 658 -48.70 5.80 8.72
N THR A 659 -49.54 6.34 7.85
CA THR A 659 -49.29 6.52 6.42
C THR A 659 -48.13 7.49 6.20
N GLY A 660 -47.16 7.11 5.37
CA GLY A 660 -46.00 7.93 5.01
C GLY A 660 -46.35 9.22 4.25
N PRO A 661 -45.37 10.12 4.07
CA PRO A 661 -45.58 11.42 3.43
C PRO A 661 -45.90 11.28 1.93
N PRO A 662 -46.61 12.26 1.32
CA PRO A 662 -47.06 12.18 -0.05
C PRO A 662 -45.89 12.28 -1.03
N GLY A 663 -45.66 11.20 -1.77
CA GLY A 663 -44.84 11.17 -2.97
C GLY A 663 -45.59 11.75 -4.17
N ASP A 664 -44.80 12.42 -5.01
CA ASP A 664 -45.13 13.10 -6.25
C ASP A 664 -45.99 12.26 -7.21
N VAL A 665 -47.04 12.87 -7.77
CA VAL A 665 -48.03 12.21 -8.63
C VAL A 665 -47.53 12.23 -10.08
N GLY A 666 -46.80 11.19 -10.48
CA GLY A 666 -46.49 10.88 -11.88
C GLY A 666 -47.43 9.81 -12.43
N GLY A 667 -48.12 10.12 -13.53
CA GLY A 667 -49.26 9.36 -14.06
C GLY A 667 -48.99 7.90 -14.43
N GLY A 668 -50.02 7.08 -14.21
CA GLY A 668 -50.07 5.69 -14.66
C GLY A 668 -50.52 5.56 -16.11
N ASP A 669 -50.00 4.54 -16.77
CA ASP A 669 -50.63 3.86 -17.89
C ASP A 669 -50.65 2.36 -17.58
N ASP A 670 -51.83 1.76 -17.73
CA ASP A 670 -52.17 0.40 -17.34
C ASP A 670 -51.66 -0.62 -18.36
N GLY A 671 -51.19 -1.78 -17.87
CA GLY A 671 -50.73 -2.87 -18.71
C GLY A 671 -50.65 -4.21 -17.98
N ASP A 672 -51.82 -4.83 -17.84
CA ASP A 672 -52.08 -6.25 -17.57
C ASP A 672 -50.93 -7.25 -17.84
N ARG A 673 -50.68 -8.17 -16.89
CA ARG A 673 -50.70 -9.64 -17.12
C ARG A 673 -50.31 -10.46 -15.89
N HIS A 674 -51.17 -11.45 -15.61
CA HIS A 674 -50.96 -12.60 -14.75
C HIS A 674 -49.73 -13.46 -15.14
N GLY A 675 -49.06 -14.02 -14.12
CA GLY A 675 -48.16 -15.17 -14.28
C GLY A 675 -47.67 -15.72 -12.93
N ARG A 676 -48.15 -16.90 -12.53
CA ARG A 676 -47.53 -17.77 -11.51
C ARG A 676 -46.33 -18.48 -12.17
N ASP A 677 -45.21 -18.66 -11.47
CA ASP A 677 -44.64 -19.98 -11.09
C ASP A 677 -43.21 -19.89 -10.51
N GLN A 678 -42.92 -20.84 -9.60
CA GLN A 678 -41.70 -21.67 -9.40
C GLN A 678 -40.31 -21.07 -9.75
N GLY A 679 -39.27 -21.11 -8.91
CA GLY A 679 -38.57 -22.31 -8.43
C GLY A 679 -37.28 -22.53 -9.25
N GLU A 680 -36.11 -22.42 -8.60
CA GLU A 680 -34.74 -22.82 -9.02
C GLU A 680 -34.09 -22.13 -10.26
N ASP A 681 -32.87 -21.57 -10.13
CA ASP A 681 -31.61 -22.29 -10.41
C ASP A 681 -30.36 -21.38 -10.41
N ASP A 682 -29.24 -21.97 -9.99
CA ASP A 682 -27.88 -21.43 -10.04
C ASP A 682 -27.40 -21.26 -11.49
N TYR A 683 -26.95 -20.05 -11.86
CA TYR A 683 -26.27 -19.80 -13.14
C TYR A 683 -24.83 -19.31 -12.91
N VAL A 684 -23.87 -20.15 -13.26
CA VAL A 684 -22.43 -19.84 -13.37
C VAL A 684 -22.10 -19.77 -14.87
N PRO A 685 -21.65 -18.61 -15.40
CA PRO A 685 -21.19 -18.55 -16.78
C PRO A 685 -19.78 -19.14 -16.92
N PRO A 686 -19.50 -19.86 -18.02
CA PRO A 686 -18.18 -20.43 -18.27
C PRO A 686 -17.22 -19.36 -18.81
N PHE A 687 -16.00 -19.32 -18.28
CA PHE A 687 -14.86 -18.65 -18.93
C PHE A 687 -14.07 -19.67 -19.73
N SER A 688 -13.80 -19.34 -21.00
CA SER A 688 -13.01 -20.11 -21.95
C SER A 688 -11.83 -19.27 -22.43
N GLY A 689 -10.63 -19.88 -22.48
CA GLY A 689 -9.49 -19.43 -23.29
C GLY A 689 -8.46 -18.60 -22.55
#